data_AF-A0A7C6U1T8-F1
#
_entry.id   AF-A0A7C6U1T8-F1
#
_cell.length_a   1.000
_cell.length_b   1.000
_cell.length_c   1.000
_cell.angle_alpha   90.00
_cell.angle_beta   90.00
_cell.angle_gamma   90.00
#
_symmetry.space_group_name_H-M   'P 1'
#
loop_
_entity.id
_entity.type
_entity.pdbx_description
1 polymer ?
#
loop_
_entity_poly.entity_id
_entity_poly.type
_entity_poly.pdbx_seq_one_letter_code
_entity_poly.pdbx_strand_id
1 'polypeptide(L)'
;MKIFKNICVFILFFLGSLFLSGCKNKTVSITFDVTGGSSVNDINEIDLKETIILPISEKDNFEFIGWYLEDEKMTSELIVEHFKVNKDLITINLTAKWEKEKYNVKFYDNGILLKEEVVKYNESATAPKIIEKTGVNFIKWDLDFSNVKEDLNVTAIWENKIFNIKYSDYDGTILKEIKAEYNQDLNNIIAPLVNRNGHKFLGWSQKLPANMPSEDIVLIANYSVNKYNIFFIENGGSEVTDINQEFGTEVNKPTDPIKEGYKFLGWYLQQEFIELYEFSIMSYVDVTLYAKWEVEIYKIILLDDDLQVLDELQIEYNCNLDLISLPLVKKNGYTFIKWSKELPNKMPNSDIVLIAEYKINQYVISFEVNGGSIINPIIQDFKSPVSRPINPLKVGYVFEGWYLEENLLNLYIFSTMPSENIVLYAKWVQDDSILNEFENYITNKLASEIETDIILPTNYKDLIISWTSNNEEVLSSKGKYTRPYQIKEINLTANFVHNNTTHSIIFVVNVKGYKVLQPGIASSYIYRQYNNVTDDYFEILDIINCAFINANSSATLTGSAYLNNVSNYIIPKAKENGVWVVMSIAPESSWSTIAASPALVNTFANNIVSIINQYGFDGVDLDWETPTSSQSESFVALAKKVNEKVKANNPNHLVTAAIGGGMWQPPRYNLKDSHQYLDYINMMTYGMVSNNGYYQNALFPSKNYDNAENNVGKTLGSCSISESVAIYSSYNIPYSKIIVGAAFYGMKQTRTYDSFNHSWSGWVKASSPHYHTIVSSYLNNSSYQVHFDDVAKVPYILKNDGTEFISFDNHESIIAKSNYILGEKLGGMMFWESGTDKTNSLIMSLGEGLGKIK
;
A
#
# COMPACT_ATOMS: atom_id res chain seq x y z
N MET A 1 78.03 -39.65 22.29
CA MET A 1 79.01 -39.28 23.33
C MET A 1 79.59 -40.56 23.91
N LYS A 2 80.92 -40.80 23.78
CA LYS A 2 81.70 -41.91 24.37
C LYS A 2 81.33 -43.36 23.95
N ILE A 3 82.18 -44.40 24.07
CA ILE A 3 83.64 -44.58 23.75
C ILE A 3 83.99 -46.08 23.99
N PHE A 4 84.78 -46.73 23.10
CA PHE A 4 85.70 -47.88 23.38
C PHE A 4 85.08 -49.25 23.80
N LYS A 5 85.77 -50.42 23.80
CA LYS A 5 86.94 -50.98 23.05
C LYS A 5 87.03 -52.52 23.29
N ASN A 6 87.53 -53.26 22.29
CA ASN A 6 88.56 -54.33 22.36
C ASN A 6 88.52 -55.55 23.36
N ILE A 7 88.69 -56.75 22.75
CA ILE A 7 89.82 -57.74 22.94
C ILE A 7 89.68 -58.98 23.89
N CYS A 8 89.88 -60.17 23.26
CA CYS A 8 90.46 -61.47 23.70
C CYS A 8 89.77 -62.27 24.85
N VAL A 9 89.91 -63.62 24.96
CA VAL A 9 91.14 -64.43 25.12
C VAL A 9 90.97 -65.94 24.74
N PHE A 10 92.04 -66.51 24.14
CA PHE A 10 92.56 -67.91 24.06
C PHE A 10 91.86 -69.11 24.72
N ILE A 11 92.10 -70.33 24.17
CA ILE A 11 92.95 -71.41 24.78
C ILE A 11 93.21 -72.65 23.86
N LEU A 12 94.50 -73.02 23.68
CA LEU A 12 95.18 -74.34 23.39
C LEU A 12 94.64 -75.34 22.31
N PHE A 13 95.43 -76.18 21.57
CA PHE A 13 96.90 -76.40 21.45
C PHE A 13 97.33 -77.11 20.13
N PHE A 14 98.66 -77.14 19.90
CA PHE A 14 99.46 -77.96 18.96
C PHE A 14 99.34 -79.50 19.21
N LEU A 15 99.87 -80.47 18.44
CA LEU A 15 100.90 -80.59 17.37
C LEU A 15 100.67 -81.92 16.59
N GLY A 16 101.16 -82.13 15.35
CA GLY A 16 101.25 -83.53 14.84
C GLY A 16 101.26 -83.90 13.34
N SER A 17 102.03 -83.20 12.49
CA SER A 17 102.77 -83.75 11.31
C SER A 17 102.15 -84.72 10.25
N LEU A 18 102.47 -84.37 8.99
CA LEU A 18 102.73 -85.23 7.79
C LEU A 18 101.61 -85.53 6.76
N PHE A 19 101.65 -84.75 5.67
CA PHE A 19 101.55 -85.14 4.25
C PHE A 19 100.73 -86.38 3.83
N LEU A 20 99.71 -86.17 2.96
CA LEU A 20 99.83 -86.46 1.52
C LEU A 20 98.66 -85.96 0.66
N SER A 21 98.97 -85.04 -0.27
CA SER A 21 98.51 -84.98 -1.66
C SER A 21 97.11 -85.50 -2.06
N GLY A 22 96.19 -84.56 -2.31
CA GLY A 22 95.76 -84.32 -3.70
C GLY A 22 94.61 -85.13 -4.28
N CYS A 23 93.38 -84.66 -4.04
CA CYS A 23 92.36 -84.60 -5.10
C CYS A 23 92.14 -83.13 -5.46
N LYS A 24 92.16 -82.79 -6.76
CA LYS A 24 91.61 -81.51 -7.21
C LYS A 24 90.10 -81.55 -6.99
N ASN A 25 89.57 -80.64 -6.18
CA ASN A 25 88.14 -80.39 -6.20
C ASN A 25 87.77 -79.86 -7.60
N LYS A 26 86.59 -80.25 -8.11
CA LYS A 26 86.01 -79.56 -9.27
C LYS A 26 85.56 -78.19 -8.76
N THR A 27 85.92 -77.14 -9.47
CA THR A 27 85.43 -75.78 -9.24
C THR A 27 84.31 -75.44 -10.21
N VAL A 28 83.39 -74.57 -9.80
CA VAL A 28 82.20 -74.16 -10.55
C VAL A 28 82.14 -72.63 -10.63
N SER A 29 81.64 -72.09 -11.75
CA SER A 29 81.31 -70.66 -11.88
C SER A 29 79.80 -70.42 -11.78
N ILE A 30 79.40 -69.31 -11.16
CA ILE A 30 78.00 -68.89 -11.03
C ILE A 30 77.84 -67.55 -11.74
N THR A 31 76.90 -67.49 -12.70
CA THR A 31 76.55 -66.26 -13.41
C THR A 31 75.15 -65.77 -13.05
N PHE A 32 74.96 -64.45 -13.06
CA PHE A 32 73.71 -63.82 -12.62
C PHE A 32 72.99 -63.08 -13.76
N ASP A 33 71.82 -63.57 -14.16
CA ASP A 33 70.93 -62.85 -15.08
C ASP A 33 69.97 -61.95 -14.29
N VAL A 34 70.16 -60.64 -14.44
CA VAL A 34 69.39 -59.60 -13.75
C VAL A 34 68.25 -58.99 -14.58
N THR A 35 67.87 -59.50 -15.75
CA THR A 35 66.63 -59.12 -16.53
C THR A 35 65.88 -57.82 -16.10
N GLY A 36 66.55 -56.67 -16.23
CA GLY A 36 66.01 -55.33 -15.91
C GLY A 36 66.09 -54.84 -14.45
N GLY A 37 66.93 -55.44 -13.59
CA GLY A 37 67.36 -54.91 -12.29
C GLY A 37 68.84 -54.49 -12.31
N SER A 38 69.39 -54.09 -11.15
CA SER A 38 70.77 -53.63 -11.02
C SER A 38 71.79 -54.75 -11.26
N SER A 39 72.82 -54.49 -12.06
CA SER A 39 73.89 -55.45 -12.35
C SER A 39 74.64 -55.91 -11.10
N VAL A 40 74.86 -57.21 -10.97
CA VAL A 40 75.72 -57.84 -9.96
C VAL A 40 76.83 -58.65 -10.64
N ASN A 41 77.95 -58.85 -9.95
CA ASN A 41 79.12 -59.52 -10.49
C ASN A 41 79.03 -61.05 -10.36
N ASP A 42 79.42 -61.77 -11.41
CA ASP A 42 79.57 -63.23 -11.42
C ASP A 42 80.65 -63.71 -10.43
N ILE A 43 80.48 -64.91 -9.89
CA ILE A 43 81.43 -65.53 -8.95
C ILE A 43 82.13 -66.69 -9.65
N ASN A 44 83.46 -66.64 -9.68
CA ASN A 44 84.32 -67.59 -10.38
C ASN A 44 85.14 -68.43 -9.40
N GLU A 45 85.32 -69.72 -9.72
CA GLU A 45 86.12 -70.71 -8.98
C GLU A 45 85.65 -71.03 -7.53
N ILE A 46 84.44 -71.57 -7.38
CA ILE A 46 83.90 -72.08 -6.08
C ILE A 46 84.04 -73.60 -5.99
N ASP A 47 84.42 -74.14 -4.83
CA ASP A 47 84.59 -75.58 -4.60
C ASP A 47 83.25 -76.33 -4.43
N LEU A 48 83.13 -77.52 -5.03
CA LEU A 48 81.98 -78.40 -4.80
C LEU A 48 81.79 -78.72 -3.30
N LYS A 49 80.57 -78.47 -2.80
CA LYS A 49 80.05 -78.54 -1.41
C LYS A 49 80.18 -77.25 -0.58
N GLU A 50 80.81 -76.20 -1.10
CA GLU A 50 80.83 -74.89 -0.43
C GLU A 50 79.42 -74.27 -0.40
N THR A 51 79.16 -73.42 0.61
CA THR A 51 77.91 -72.65 0.74
C THR A 51 78.24 -71.17 0.74
N ILE A 52 77.72 -70.44 -0.24
CA ILE A 52 78.00 -69.02 -0.45
C ILE A 52 76.76 -68.18 -0.15
N ILE A 53 76.98 -66.89 0.13
CA ILE A 53 75.92 -65.87 0.16
C ILE A 53 75.84 -65.26 -1.23
N LEU A 54 74.63 -65.21 -1.80
CA LEU A 54 74.39 -64.61 -3.11
C LEU A 54 74.18 -63.07 -2.97
N PRO A 55 74.64 -62.26 -3.95
CA PRO A 55 74.38 -60.84 -3.96
C PRO A 55 72.90 -60.55 -4.24
N ILE A 56 72.40 -59.38 -3.82
CA ILE A 56 71.02 -58.92 -4.08
C ILE A 56 71.01 -57.98 -5.29
N SER A 57 69.96 -58.01 -6.11
CA SER A 57 69.76 -57.11 -7.25
C SER A 57 68.51 -56.24 -7.04
N GLU A 58 68.70 -54.92 -7.03
CA GLU A 58 67.65 -53.92 -6.79
C GLU A 58 66.89 -53.58 -8.08
N LYS A 59 65.59 -53.26 -7.97
CA LYS A 59 64.74 -52.89 -9.11
C LYS A 59 63.61 -51.99 -8.63
N ASP A 60 63.49 -50.80 -9.20
CA ASP A 60 62.55 -49.77 -8.73
C ASP A 60 61.09 -50.28 -8.66
N ASN A 61 60.46 -50.17 -7.48
CA ASN A 61 59.09 -50.60 -7.18
C ASN A 61 58.88 -52.14 -7.20
N PHE A 62 59.96 -52.92 -7.05
CA PHE A 62 59.99 -54.37 -7.13
C PHE A 62 60.86 -54.99 -6.03
N GLU A 63 60.25 -55.78 -5.15
CA GLU A 63 60.92 -56.55 -4.10
C GLU A 63 61.66 -57.75 -4.71
N PHE A 64 62.95 -57.87 -4.40
CA PHE A 64 63.78 -59.00 -4.84
C PHE A 64 63.45 -60.27 -4.03
N ILE A 65 62.89 -61.27 -4.69
CA ILE A 65 62.42 -62.52 -4.06
C ILE A 65 63.53 -63.57 -3.95
N GLY A 66 64.57 -63.43 -4.77
CA GLY A 66 65.70 -64.35 -4.81
C GLY A 66 66.10 -64.75 -6.23
N TRP A 67 67.09 -65.60 -6.27
CA TRP A 67 67.64 -66.21 -7.47
C TRP A 67 66.93 -67.52 -7.77
N TYR A 68 66.72 -67.82 -9.06
CA TYR A 68 66.16 -69.09 -9.50
C TYR A 68 67.17 -69.84 -10.35
N LEU A 69 67.42 -71.09 -9.99
CA LEU A 69 68.21 -72.02 -10.80
C LEU A 69 67.27 -72.88 -11.64
N GLU A 70 67.39 -72.78 -12.96
CA GLU A 70 66.72 -73.68 -13.90
C GLU A 70 67.61 -74.91 -14.17
N ASP A 71 67.06 -76.12 -14.04
CA ASP A 71 67.79 -77.37 -14.29
C ASP A 71 67.29 -78.11 -15.54
N GLU A 72 68.01 -79.18 -15.94
CA GLU A 72 67.74 -79.94 -17.18
C GLU A 72 66.33 -80.55 -17.27
N LYS A 73 65.54 -80.53 -16.17
CA LYS A 73 64.15 -80.97 -16.13
C LYS A 73 63.14 -79.82 -16.29
N MET A 74 63.60 -78.60 -16.55
CA MET A 74 62.80 -77.37 -16.56
C MET A 74 62.08 -77.14 -15.21
N THR A 75 62.73 -77.52 -14.10
CA THR A 75 62.24 -77.23 -12.75
C THR A 75 63.09 -76.15 -12.10
N SER A 76 62.46 -75.04 -11.71
CA SER A 76 63.15 -73.88 -11.13
C SER A 76 63.08 -73.89 -9.59
N GLU A 77 64.25 -73.80 -8.95
CA GLU A 77 64.42 -73.81 -7.49
C GLU A 77 64.71 -72.38 -6.98
N LEU A 78 63.94 -71.90 -5.99
CA LEU A 78 64.12 -70.58 -5.39
C LEU A 78 65.26 -70.59 -4.36
N ILE A 79 66.18 -69.63 -4.49
CA ILE A 79 67.38 -69.47 -3.68
C ILE A 79 67.45 -68.02 -3.21
N VAL A 80 67.05 -67.76 -1.97
CA VAL A 80 66.82 -66.40 -1.47
C VAL A 80 68.10 -65.68 -1.03
N GLU A 81 69.08 -66.42 -0.48
CA GLU A 81 70.25 -65.80 0.14
C GLU A 81 71.49 -66.72 0.19
N HIS A 82 71.33 -67.97 0.63
CA HIS A 82 72.44 -68.92 0.77
C HIS A 82 72.32 -70.05 -0.26
N PHE A 83 73.36 -70.27 -1.05
CA PHE A 83 73.40 -71.31 -2.09
C PHE A 83 74.51 -72.33 -1.82
N LYS A 84 74.16 -73.62 -1.84
CA LYS A 84 75.12 -74.72 -1.64
C LYS A 84 75.43 -75.45 -2.93
N VAL A 85 76.69 -75.38 -3.37
CA VAL A 85 77.14 -75.85 -4.69
C VAL A 85 77.30 -77.38 -4.68
N ASN A 86 76.21 -78.12 -4.89
CA ASN A 86 76.18 -79.59 -4.88
C ASN A 86 75.88 -80.25 -6.25
N LYS A 87 75.70 -79.48 -7.34
CA LYS A 87 75.40 -80.04 -8.68
C LYS A 87 76.69 -80.22 -9.49
N ASP A 88 76.79 -81.32 -10.25
CA ASP A 88 77.98 -81.71 -11.05
C ASP A 88 78.20 -80.87 -12.34
N LEU A 89 77.61 -79.67 -12.40
CA LEU A 89 77.67 -78.74 -13.53
C LEU A 89 78.94 -77.87 -13.47
N ILE A 90 79.49 -77.49 -14.63
CA ILE A 90 80.69 -76.64 -14.73
C ILE A 90 80.33 -75.14 -14.54
N THR A 91 79.10 -74.75 -14.90
CA THR A 91 78.58 -73.40 -14.74
C THR A 91 77.12 -73.47 -14.31
N ILE A 92 76.71 -72.56 -13.42
CA ILE A 92 75.37 -72.44 -12.85
C ILE A 92 74.85 -71.03 -13.19
N ASN A 93 73.70 -70.94 -13.83
CA ASN A 93 73.08 -69.67 -14.19
C ASN A 93 71.91 -69.42 -13.26
N LEU A 94 71.90 -68.25 -12.61
CA LEU A 94 70.88 -67.84 -11.67
C LEU A 94 70.15 -66.63 -12.21
N THR A 95 68.85 -66.77 -12.48
CA THR A 95 68.00 -65.65 -12.92
C THR A 95 67.32 -65.01 -11.73
N ALA A 96 67.46 -63.70 -11.61
CA ALA A 96 66.80 -62.91 -10.57
C ALA A 96 65.28 -62.90 -10.80
N LYS A 97 64.52 -62.95 -9.71
CA LYS A 97 63.07 -62.77 -9.74
C LYS A 97 62.64 -61.73 -8.73
N TRP A 98 61.73 -60.87 -9.17
CA TRP A 98 61.10 -59.87 -8.32
C TRP A 98 59.59 -60.04 -8.34
N GLU A 99 58.94 -59.64 -7.26
CA GLU A 99 57.53 -59.27 -7.26
C GLU A 99 57.41 -57.75 -7.14
N LYS A 100 56.33 -57.18 -7.67
CA LYS A 100 56.02 -55.76 -7.39
C LYS A 100 55.94 -55.55 -5.87
N GLU A 101 56.39 -54.40 -5.40
CA GLU A 101 56.10 -53.92 -4.04
C GLU A 101 54.60 -53.94 -3.75
N LYS A 102 54.26 -54.14 -2.47
CA LYS A 102 52.90 -54.31 -1.96
C LYS A 102 52.60 -53.22 -0.93
N TYR A 103 51.44 -52.59 -1.04
CA TYR A 103 51.00 -51.53 -0.13
C TYR A 103 49.66 -51.86 0.50
N ASN A 104 49.47 -51.39 1.73
CA ASN A 104 48.26 -51.56 2.51
C ASN A 104 47.31 -50.38 2.23
N VAL A 105 46.09 -50.68 1.79
CA VAL A 105 45.00 -49.71 1.67
C VAL A 105 43.97 -49.98 2.76
N LYS A 106 43.80 -49.02 3.66
CA LYS A 106 42.91 -49.09 4.81
C LYS A 106 41.75 -48.12 4.63
N PHE A 107 40.53 -48.63 4.62
CA PHE A 107 39.31 -47.86 4.49
C PHE A 107 38.70 -47.59 5.86
N TYR A 108 38.48 -46.31 6.19
CA TYR A 108 37.96 -45.85 7.49
C TYR A 108 36.62 -45.12 7.35
N ASP A 109 35.80 -45.21 8.38
CA ASP A 109 34.61 -44.38 8.55
C ASP A 109 34.56 -43.86 10.00
N ASN A 110 34.56 -42.54 10.17
CA ASN A 110 34.70 -41.87 11.47
C ASN A 110 35.84 -42.44 12.36
N GLY A 111 36.97 -42.80 11.75
CA GLY A 111 38.14 -43.37 12.44
C GLY A 111 38.06 -44.88 12.74
N ILE A 112 36.94 -45.54 12.44
CA ILE A 112 36.80 -47.01 12.54
C ILE A 112 37.28 -47.65 11.24
N LEU A 113 38.21 -48.61 11.33
CA LEU A 113 38.66 -49.40 10.18
C LEU A 113 37.53 -50.32 9.69
N LEU A 114 37.09 -50.11 8.45
CA LEU A 114 36.05 -50.92 7.78
C LEU A 114 36.64 -52.10 7.00
N LYS A 115 37.79 -51.88 6.34
CA LYS A 115 38.46 -52.89 5.51
C LYS A 115 39.95 -52.55 5.37
N GLU A 116 40.79 -53.58 5.32
CA GLU A 116 42.18 -53.50 4.87
C GLU A 116 42.36 -54.41 3.65
N GLU A 117 43.10 -53.95 2.66
CA GLU A 117 43.41 -54.69 1.43
C GLU A 117 44.87 -54.43 1.03
N VAL A 118 45.60 -55.49 0.66
CA VAL A 118 46.99 -55.40 0.20
C VAL A 118 47.00 -55.50 -1.32
N VAL A 119 47.48 -54.46 -1.99
CA VAL A 119 47.57 -54.39 -3.46
C VAL A 119 49.01 -54.19 -3.90
N LYS A 120 49.34 -54.59 -5.13
CA LYS A 120 50.69 -54.38 -5.68
C LYS A 120 50.81 -52.99 -6.32
N TYR A 121 52.04 -52.53 -6.51
CA TYR A 121 52.35 -51.25 -7.17
C TYR A 121 51.58 -51.07 -8.50
N ASN A 122 50.91 -49.91 -8.64
CA ASN A 122 49.99 -49.53 -9.72
C ASN A 122 48.73 -50.43 -9.90
N GLU A 123 48.31 -51.20 -8.90
CA GLU A 123 47.00 -51.86 -8.89
C GLU A 123 45.97 -51.04 -8.10
N SER A 124 44.69 -51.29 -8.35
CA SER A 124 43.56 -50.63 -7.67
C SER A 124 43.11 -51.43 -6.45
N ALA A 125 42.75 -50.76 -5.36
CA ALA A 125 42.04 -51.39 -4.25
C ALA A 125 40.51 -51.39 -4.47
N THR A 126 39.79 -52.25 -3.75
CA THR A 126 38.33 -52.36 -3.83
C THR A 126 37.67 -51.79 -2.57
N ALA A 127 36.97 -50.67 -2.69
CA ALA A 127 36.24 -50.07 -1.57
C ALA A 127 35.23 -51.04 -0.90
N PRO A 128 35.08 -51.01 0.43
CA PRO A 128 34.03 -51.76 1.12
C PRO A 128 32.63 -51.20 0.81
N LYS A 129 31.60 -52.02 1.04
CA LYS A 129 30.21 -51.56 0.98
C LYS A 129 29.93 -50.61 2.15
N ILE A 130 29.52 -49.39 1.84
CA ILE A 130 29.05 -48.41 2.83
C ILE A 130 27.70 -48.86 3.41
N ILE A 131 27.53 -48.66 4.72
CA ILE A 131 26.25 -48.79 5.44
C ILE A 131 25.61 -47.41 5.46
N GLU A 132 24.37 -47.27 4.99
CA GLU A 132 23.65 -46.00 5.04
C GLU A 132 23.42 -45.53 6.49
N LYS A 133 23.59 -44.23 6.72
CA LYS A 133 23.40 -43.60 8.02
C LYS A 133 22.18 -42.67 7.99
N THR A 134 21.44 -42.60 9.09
CA THR A 134 20.34 -41.66 9.24
C THR A 134 20.85 -40.22 9.13
N GLY A 135 20.18 -39.41 8.32
CA GLY A 135 20.45 -37.98 8.21
C GLY A 135 21.67 -37.54 7.38
N VAL A 136 22.47 -38.46 6.83
CA VAL A 136 23.62 -38.11 5.96
C VAL A 136 23.64 -38.94 4.67
N ASN A 137 24.25 -38.41 3.61
CA ASN A 137 24.57 -39.16 2.38
C ASN A 137 26.07 -39.45 2.33
N PHE A 138 26.46 -40.61 1.80
CA PHE A 138 27.85 -40.88 1.44
C PHE A 138 28.15 -40.23 0.09
N ILE A 139 29.21 -39.43 0.01
CA ILE A 139 29.60 -38.73 -1.22
C ILE A 139 30.67 -39.51 -1.98
N LYS A 140 31.80 -39.75 -1.31
CA LYS A 140 32.97 -40.40 -1.90
C LYS A 140 33.96 -40.80 -0.81
N TRP A 141 35.02 -41.47 -1.23
CA TRP A 141 36.26 -41.59 -0.47
C TRP A 141 37.15 -40.35 -0.69
N ASP A 142 37.93 -39.98 0.32
CA ASP A 142 38.81 -38.81 0.30
C ASP A 142 39.99 -38.91 -0.68
N LEU A 143 40.60 -40.10 -0.78
CA LEU A 143 41.76 -40.40 -1.62
C LEU A 143 41.37 -41.29 -2.82
N ASP A 144 42.11 -41.13 -3.92
CA ASP A 144 42.05 -42.06 -5.05
C ASP A 144 42.86 -43.32 -4.72
N PHE A 145 42.23 -44.48 -4.89
CA PHE A 145 42.81 -45.81 -4.66
C PHE A 145 42.82 -46.65 -5.96
N SER A 146 42.65 -46.01 -7.12
CA SER A 146 42.69 -46.67 -8.44
C SER A 146 44.10 -47.02 -8.91
N ASN A 147 45.14 -46.32 -8.42
CA ASN A 147 46.54 -46.48 -8.84
C ASN A 147 47.49 -46.37 -7.63
N VAL A 148 47.57 -47.41 -6.81
CA VAL A 148 48.25 -47.36 -5.50
C VAL A 148 49.77 -47.49 -5.63
N LYS A 149 50.52 -46.62 -4.94
CA LYS A 149 52.00 -46.52 -4.98
C LYS A 149 52.66 -46.37 -3.61
N GLU A 150 51.87 -46.27 -2.55
CA GLU A 150 52.29 -46.16 -1.16
C GLU A 150 51.12 -46.63 -0.26
N ASP A 151 51.36 -46.82 1.03
CA ASP A 151 50.29 -47.19 1.99
C ASP A 151 49.27 -46.04 2.12
N LEU A 152 47.98 -46.36 1.95
CA LEU A 152 46.88 -45.37 1.96
C LEU A 152 45.93 -45.60 3.13
N ASN A 153 45.60 -44.53 3.85
CA ASN A 153 44.49 -44.47 4.80
C ASN A 153 43.36 -43.64 4.19
N VAL A 154 42.35 -44.32 3.65
CA VAL A 154 41.25 -43.75 2.86
C VAL A 154 40.01 -43.61 3.74
N THR A 155 39.42 -42.42 3.86
CA THR A 155 38.29 -42.12 4.74
C THR A 155 37.01 -41.80 3.96
N ALA A 156 35.87 -42.25 4.48
CA ALA A 156 34.55 -41.94 3.93
C ALA A 156 34.17 -40.46 4.17
N ILE A 157 33.79 -39.75 3.10
CA ILE A 157 33.25 -38.39 3.15
C ILE A 157 31.72 -38.43 3.10
N TRP A 158 31.09 -37.71 4.02
CA TRP A 158 29.65 -37.62 4.20
C TRP A 158 29.16 -36.17 4.05
N GLU A 159 27.94 -35.98 3.58
CA GLU A 159 27.19 -34.71 3.63
C GLU A 159 25.91 -34.87 4.46
N ASN A 160 25.39 -33.77 5.03
CA ASN A 160 24.09 -33.81 5.71
C ASN A 160 22.93 -33.81 4.71
N LYS A 161 21.89 -34.60 5.00
CA LYS A 161 20.61 -34.51 4.28
C LYS A 161 19.91 -33.20 4.65
N ILE A 162 19.19 -32.62 3.69
CA ILE A 162 18.43 -31.39 3.86
C ILE A 162 16.94 -31.72 3.98
N PHE A 163 16.28 -31.15 4.98
CA PHE A 163 14.85 -31.32 5.28
C PHE A 163 14.15 -29.95 5.31
N ASN A 164 12.83 -29.93 5.11
CA ASN A 164 12.04 -28.71 5.05
C ASN A 164 11.35 -28.41 6.40
N ILE A 165 11.28 -27.14 6.76
CA ILE A 165 10.47 -26.60 7.85
C ILE A 165 9.43 -25.68 7.21
N LYS A 166 8.15 -26.04 7.31
CA LYS A 166 7.03 -25.32 6.72
C LYS A 166 6.18 -24.67 7.81
N TYR A 167 6.06 -23.35 7.75
CA TYR A 167 5.05 -22.59 8.46
C TYR A 167 3.86 -22.42 7.53
N SER A 168 2.72 -22.96 7.93
CA SER A 168 1.45 -22.85 7.21
C SER A 168 0.43 -22.07 8.02
N ASP A 169 -0.42 -21.30 7.34
CA ASP A 169 -1.59 -20.70 7.96
C ASP A 169 -2.68 -21.76 8.22
N TYR A 170 -3.73 -21.39 8.95
CA TYR A 170 -4.85 -22.26 9.34
C TYR A 170 -5.55 -22.96 8.15
N ASP A 171 -5.50 -22.38 6.95
CA ASP A 171 -6.10 -22.91 5.72
C ASP A 171 -5.14 -23.81 4.91
N GLY A 172 -3.91 -23.98 5.38
CA GLY A 172 -2.85 -24.74 4.71
C GLY A 172 -1.90 -23.90 3.84
N THR A 173 -2.17 -22.62 3.62
CA THR A 173 -1.31 -21.71 2.85
C THR A 173 0.09 -21.67 3.45
N ILE A 174 1.13 -21.97 2.67
CA ILE A 174 2.52 -21.93 3.16
C ILE A 174 2.98 -20.47 3.28
N LEU A 175 3.14 -20.01 4.52
CA LEU A 175 3.61 -18.67 4.88
C LEU A 175 5.13 -18.55 4.79
N LYS A 176 5.87 -19.61 5.11
CA LYS A 176 7.34 -19.66 5.03
C LYS A 176 7.82 -21.10 4.93
N GLU A 177 8.69 -21.39 3.97
CA GLU A 177 9.41 -22.66 3.87
C GLU A 177 10.91 -22.41 4.03
N ILE A 178 11.55 -23.19 4.91
CA ILE A 178 12.98 -23.09 5.24
C ILE A 178 13.59 -24.47 5.03
N LYS A 179 14.82 -24.52 4.49
CA LYS A 179 15.59 -25.75 4.37
C LYS A 179 16.71 -25.77 5.40
N ALA A 180 16.84 -26.87 6.12
CA ALA A 180 17.87 -27.06 7.15
C ALA A 180 18.56 -28.41 6.97
N GLU A 181 19.87 -28.45 7.22
CA GLU A 181 20.65 -29.68 7.26
C GLU A 181 20.31 -30.51 8.50
N TYR A 182 20.41 -31.82 8.40
CA TYR A 182 20.27 -32.73 9.53
C TYR A 182 21.16 -32.31 10.72
N ASN A 183 20.58 -32.33 11.92
CA ASN A 183 21.21 -31.90 13.17
C ASN A 183 21.64 -30.41 13.25
N GLN A 184 21.33 -29.58 12.24
CA GLN A 184 21.53 -28.13 12.30
C GLN A 184 20.75 -27.52 13.47
N ASP A 185 21.34 -26.57 14.19
CA ASP A 185 20.69 -25.80 15.27
C ASP A 185 19.54 -24.95 14.72
N LEU A 186 18.33 -25.14 15.27
CA LEU A 186 17.12 -24.43 14.85
C LEU A 186 16.70 -23.30 15.82
N ASN A 187 17.41 -23.09 16.94
CA ASN A 187 16.99 -22.13 17.97
C ASN A 187 16.93 -20.68 17.47
N ASN A 188 17.66 -20.37 16.39
CA ASN A 188 17.69 -19.05 15.75
C ASN A 188 16.68 -18.91 14.58
N ILE A 189 15.84 -19.92 14.32
CA ILE A 189 14.82 -19.82 13.27
C ILE A 189 13.66 -18.95 13.75
N ILE A 190 13.58 -17.75 13.17
CA ILE A 190 12.47 -16.82 13.37
C ILE A 190 11.27 -17.29 12.54
N ALA A 191 10.17 -17.60 13.22
CA ALA A 191 8.88 -17.88 12.60
C ALA A 191 8.34 -16.63 11.85
N PRO A 192 7.56 -16.79 10.77
CA PRO A 192 6.95 -15.63 10.12
C PRO A 192 6.00 -14.90 11.08
N LEU A 193 5.92 -13.57 10.95
CA LEU A 193 4.86 -12.80 11.59
C LEU A 193 3.52 -13.18 10.95
N VAL A 194 2.49 -13.33 11.78
CA VAL A 194 1.14 -13.67 11.34
C VAL A 194 0.18 -12.64 11.91
N ASN A 195 -0.41 -11.84 11.04
CA ASN A 195 -1.45 -10.88 11.37
C ASN A 195 -2.73 -11.25 10.62
N ARG A 196 -3.85 -11.26 11.34
CA ARG A 196 -5.16 -11.61 10.81
C ARG A 196 -6.21 -10.74 11.48
N ASN A 197 -6.86 -9.86 10.72
CA ASN A 197 -7.88 -8.96 11.23
C ASN A 197 -8.98 -9.74 11.98
N GLY A 198 -9.38 -9.19 13.14
CA GLY A 198 -10.38 -9.80 14.00
C GLY A 198 -9.96 -11.06 14.75
N HIS A 199 -8.69 -11.47 14.65
CA HIS A 199 -8.18 -12.70 15.29
C HIS A 199 -6.90 -12.41 16.09
N LYS A 200 -6.71 -13.14 17.18
CA LYS A 200 -5.47 -13.14 17.97
C LYS A 200 -4.71 -14.43 17.72
N PHE A 201 -3.46 -14.30 17.28
CA PHE A 201 -2.53 -15.42 17.15
C PHE A 201 -2.21 -16.01 18.53
N LEU A 202 -2.39 -17.33 18.67
CA LEU A 202 -2.13 -18.08 19.90
C LEU A 202 -0.75 -18.76 19.90
N GLY A 203 -0.10 -18.83 18.75
CA GLY A 203 1.14 -19.57 18.54
C GLY A 203 1.01 -20.65 17.46
N TRP A 204 2.12 -21.34 17.22
CA TRP A 204 2.19 -22.45 16.27
C TRP A 204 1.70 -23.77 16.89
N SER A 205 1.26 -24.70 16.05
CA SER A 205 0.77 -26.03 16.45
C SER A 205 1.77 -26.85 17.29
N GLN A 206 3.06 -26.59 17.12
CA GLN A 206 4.15 -27.17 17.90
C GLN A 206 5.31 -26.19 18.04
N LYS A 207 6.24 -26.46 18.97
CA LYS A 207 7.53 -25.75 19.03
C LYS A 207 8.54 -26.45 18.11
N LEU A 208 9.49 -25.71 17.57
CA LEU A 208 10.64 -26.32 16.91
C LEU A 208 11.49 -27.13 17.92
N PRO A 209 12.05 -28.28 17.53
CA PRO A 209 13.10 -28.95 18.28
C PRO A 209 14.40 -28.12 18.21
N ALA A 210 15.34 -28.38 19.13
CA ALA A 210 16.62 -27.65 19.17
C ALA A 210 17.51 -27.90 17.93
N ASN A 211 17.41 -29.08 17.32
CA ASN A 211 18.20 -29.49 16.16
C ASN A 211 17.28 -30.13 15.10
N MET A 212 17.65 -30.01 13.81
CA MET A 212 16.85 -30.57 12.72
C MET A 212 16.78 -32.11 12.79
N PRO A 213 15.57 -32.70 12.85
CA PRO A 213 15.39 -34.15 12.81
C PRO A 213 15.63 -34.71 11.40
N SER A 214 15.52 -36.02 11.24
CA SER A 214 15.66 -36.70 9.93
C SER A 214 14.36 -36.72 9.12
N GLU A 215 13.51 -35.69 9.24
CA GLU A 215 12.22 -35.56 8.57
C GLU A 215 11.78 -34.08 8.46
N ASP A 216 10.81 -33.81 7.58
CA ASP A 216 10.25 -32.47 7.40
C ASP A 216 9.34 -32.07 8.59
N ILE A 217 9.42 -30.80 9.01
CA ILE A 217 8.58 -30.24 10.07
C ILE A 217 7.49 -29.36 9.46
N VAL A 218 6.24 -29.50 9.92
CA VAL A 218 5.14 -28.59 9.58
C VAL A 218 4.61 -27.93 10.87
N LEU A 219 4.44 -26.61 10.84
CA LEU A 219 3.90 -25.78 11.91
C LEU A 219 2.68 -25.04 11.37
N ILE A 220 1.54 -25.14 12.04
CA ILE A 220 0.28 -24.51 11.61
C ILE A 220 -0.06 -23.37 12.57
N ALA A 221 -0.48 -22.22 12.04
CA ALA A 221 -0.87 -21.07 12.84
C ALA A 221 -2.21 -21.30 13.56
N ASN A 222 -2.23 -21.13 14.89
CA ASN A 222 -3.46 -21.20 15.69
C ASN A 222 -3.97 -19.80 16.07
N TYR A 223 -5.29 -19.62 16.05
CA TYR A 223 -5.95 -18.36 16.37
C TYR A 223 -7.10 -18.53 17.34
N SER A 224 -7.41 -17.46 18.08
CA SER A 224 -8.71 -17.22 18.71
C SER A 224 -9.39 -16.03 18.03
N VAL A 225 -10.71 -16.06 17.89
CA VAL A 225 -11.50 -14.92 17.41
C VAL A 225 -11.52 -13.83 18.50
N ASN A 226 -11.32 -12.57 18.11
CA ASN A 226 -11.40 -11.43 19.03
C ASN A 226 -12.87 -11.04 19.26
N LYS A 227 -13.14 -10.35 20.38
CA LYS A 227 -14.42 -9.66 20.62
C LYS A 227 -14.25 -8.16 20.48
N TYR A 228 -15.27 -7.52 19.94
CA TYR A 228 -15.35 -6.08 19.72
C TYR A 228 -16.66 -5.52 20.27
N ASN A 229 -16.64 -4.22 20.55
CA ASN A 229 -17.73 -3.48 21.15
C ASN A 229 -18.41 -2.56 20.13
N ILE A 230 -19.75 -2.53 20.15
CA ILE A 230 -20.53 -1.41 19.61
C ILE A 230 -21.14 -0.69 20.81
N PHE A 231 -20.69 0.54 21.04
CA PHE A 231 -21.18 1.44 22.07
C PHE A 231 -22.31 2.32 21.55
N PHE A 232 -23.35 2.55 22.36
CA PHE A 232 -24.47 3.41 21.97
C PHE A 232 -24.47 4.74 22.75
N ILE A 233 -24.75 5.83 22.04
CA ILE A 233 -24.92 7.18 22.57
C ILE A 233 -26.29 7.70 22.11
N GLU A 234 -27.28 7.62 22.99
CA GLU A 234 -28.70 7.74 22.64
C GLU A 234 -29.17 9.19 22.48
N ASN A 235 -28.31 10.18 22.74
CA ASN A 235 -28.59 11.61 22.58
C ASN A 235 -29.93 12.05 23.22
N GLY A 236 -30.22 11.51 24.40
CA GLY A 236 -31.43 11.79 25.19
C GLY A 236 -32.67 10.96 24.83
N GLY A 237 -32.52 9.86 24.07
CA GLY A 237 -33.52 8.78 24.01
C GLY A 237 -33.38 7.77 25.14
N SER A 238 -34.18 6.70 25.08
CA SER A 238 -34.09 5.55 26.00
C SER A 238 -32.79 4.77 25.85
N GLU A 239 -32.24 4.29 26.96
CA GLU A 239 -31.01 3.49 27.04
C GLU A 239 -31.00 2.26 26.11
N VAL A 240 -29.85 2.01 25.46
CA VAL A 240 -29.62 0.84 24.59
C VAL A 240 -28.34 0.13 25.00
N THR A 241 -28.44 -1.17 25.31
CA THR A 241 -27.30 -1.96 25.79
C THR A 241 -26.23 -2.14 24.72
N ASP A 242 -24.99 -1.80 25.06
CA ASP A 242 -23.80 -2.06 24.23
C ASP A 242 -23.68 -3.54 23.81
N ILE A 243 -23.22 -3.77 22.57
CA ILE A 243 -23.04 -5.11 22.02
C ILE A 243 -21.56 -5.51 22.13
N ASN A 244 -21.27 -6.60 22.85
CA ASN A 244 -19.97 -7.25 22.86
C ASN A 244 -20.07 -8.68 22.27
N GLN A 245 -19.51 -8.90 21.08
CA GLN A 245 -19.55 -10.21 20.41
C GLN A 245 -18.29 -10.47 19.58
N GLU A 246 -18.16 -11.70 19.07
CA GLU A 246 -17.01 -12.17 18.31
C GLU A 246 -17.00 -11.58 16.89
N PHE A 247 -15.81 -11.26 16.38
CA PHE A 247 -15.60 -10.77 15.02
C PHE A 247 -16.28 -11.65 13.97
N GLY A 248 -16.92 -11.03 12.97
CA GLY A 248 -17.58 -11.71 11.87
C GLY A 248 -18.90 -12.41 12.22
N THR A 249 -19.34 -12.40 13.48
CA THR A 249 -20.70 -12.83 13.84
C THR A 249 -21.74 -11.78 13.44
N GLU A 250 -22.93 -12.23 13.04
CA GLU A 250 -24.06 -11.36 12.69
C GLU A 250 -24.45 -10.47 13.88
N VAL A 251 -24.59 -9.17 13.64
CA VAL A 251 -25.01 -8.18 14.65
C VAL A 251 -26.50 -7.94 14.49
N ASN A 252 -27.30 -8.45 15.43
CA ASN A 252 -28.72 -8.11 15.47
C ASN A 252 -28.89 -6.63 15.81
N LYS A 253 -29.57 -5.88 14.94
CA LYS A 253 -29.95 -4.48 15.21
C LYS A 253 -30.74 -4.44 16.54
N PRO A 254 -30.36 -3.61 17.52
CA PRO A 254 -31.12 -3.45 18.75
C PRO A 254 -32.48 -2.81 18.46
N THR A 255 -33.43 -2.92 19.40
CA THR A 255 -34.69 -2.18 19.32
C THR A 255 -34.39 -0.68 19.21
N ASP A 256 -35.05 0.01 18.27
CA ASP A 256 -34.86 1.44 18.09
C ASP A 256 -35.20 2.20 19.38
N PRO A 257 -34.33 3.12 19.85
CA PRO A 257 -34.59 3.89 21.06
C PRO A 257 -35.81 4.79 20.87
N ILE A 258 -36.44 5.18 21.96
CA ILE A 258 -37.61 6.06 21.97
C ILE A 258 -37.26 7.39 22.65
N LYS A 259 -37.72 8.50 22.09
CA LYS A 259 -37.60 9.84 22.64
C LYS A 259 -38.90 10.60 22.38
N GLU A 260 -39.56 11.05 23.45
CA GLU A 260 -40.91 11.64 23.34
C GLU A 260 -40.92 12.90 22.47
N GLY A 261 -41.76 12.91 21.42
CA GLY A 261 -41.87 14.00 20.45
C GLY A 261 -40.70 14.11 19.47
N TYR A 262 -39.91 13.03 19.31
CA TYR A 262 -38.85 12.93 18.30
C TYR A 262 -38.92 11.59 17.58
N LYS A 263 -38.74 11.64 16.27
CA LYS A 263 -38.62 10.47 15.40
C LYS A 263 -37.15 10.04 15.34
N PHE A 264 -36.90 8.75 15.56
CA PHE A 264 -35.57 8.16 15.40
C PHE A 264 -35.23 8.05 13.90
N LEU A 265 -34.09 8.60 13.49
CA LEU A 265 -33.62 8.54 12.09
C LEU A 265 -32.55 7.47 11.84
N GLY A 266 -31.97 6.89 12.90
CA GLY A 266 -30.93 5.87 12.79
C GLY A 266 -29.72 6.14 13.68
N TRP A 267 -28.79 5.18 13.64
CA TRP A 267 -27.50 5.21 14.31
C TRP A 267 -26.44 5.73 13.36
N TYR A 268 -25.56 6.62 13.82
CA TYR A 268 -24.53 7.25 12.99
C TYR A 268 -23.14 7.06 13.61
N LEU A 269 -22.11 6.94 12.78
CA LEU A 269 -20.72 6.71 13.22
C LEU A 269 -20.07 7.93 13.86
N GLN A 270 -20.61 9.13 13.63
CA GLN A 270 -20.08 10.40 14.14
C GLN A 270 -21.19 11.31 14.67
N GLN A 271 -20.85 12.21 15.60
CA GLN A 271 -21.80 13.14 16.22
C GLN A 271 -22.34 14.20 15.25
N GLU A 272 -21.66 14.43 14.13
CA GLU A 272 -22.08 15.26 13.00
C GLU A 272 -23.20 14.62 12.16
N PHE A 273 -23.53 13.35 12.42
CA PHE A 273 -24.62 12.60 11.76
C PHE A 273 -24.54 12.52 10.23
N ILE A 274 -23.32 12.33 9.71
CA ILE A 274 -23.01 12.23 8.28
C ILE A 274 -23.23 10.80 7.78
N GLU A 275 -22.60 9.81 8.43
CA GLU A 275 -22.57 8.42 7.98
C GLU A 275 -23.52 7.54 8.80
N LEU A 276 -24.58 7.03 8.15
CA LEU A 276 -25.54 6.10 8.73
C LEU A 276 -24.92 4.71 8.88
N TYR A 277 -25.09 4.09 10.04
CA TYR A 277 -24.59 2.76 10.35
C TYR A 277 -25.64 1.68 10.07
N GLU A 278 -25.29 0.74 9.19
CA GLU A 278 -26.11 -0.43 8.85
C GLU A 278 -25.57 -1.69 9.55
N PHE A 279 -26.42 -2.36 10.32
CA PHE A 279 -26.05 -3.56 11.08
C PHE A 279 -25.87 -4.74 10.13
N SER A 280 -24.72 -5.42 10.24
CA SER A 280 -24.39 -6.57 9.40
C SER A 280 -23.58 -7.61 10.19
N ILE A 281 -22.25 -7.59 10.09
CA ILE A 281 -21.33 -8.44 10.85
C ILE A 281 -20.45 -7.61 11.78
N MET A 282 -20.01 -8.19 12.89
CA MET A 282 -19.17 -7.49 13.85
C MET A 282 -17.80 -7.16 13.23
N SER A 283 -17.44 -5.88 13.27
CA SER A 283 -16.19 -5.34 12.74
C SER A 283 -14.95 -5.80 13.53
N TYR A 284 -13.76 -5.55 12.99
CA TYR A 284 -12.48 -5.83 13.65
C TYR A 284 -11.93 -4.64 14.46
N VAL A 285 -12.77 -3.65 14.74
CA VAL A 285 -12.52 -2.48 15.60
C VAL A 285 -13.76 -2.19 16.44
N ASP A 286 -13.56 -1.57 17.60
CA ASP A 286 -14.65 -1.04 18.42
C ASP A 286 -15.27 0.20 17.74
N VAL A 287 -16.59 0.34 17.87
CA VAL A 287 -17.39 1.39 17.21
C VAL A 287 -18.26 2.10 18.25
N THR A 288 -18.43 3.41 18.12
CA THR A 288 -19.40 4.19 18.90
C THR A 288 -20.45 4.78 17.97
N LEU A 289 -21.72 4.58 18.29
CA LEU A 289 -22.87 4.98 17.48
C LEU A 289 -23.71 6.04 18.17
N TYR A 290 -24.08 7.08 17.42
CA TYR A 290 -24.83 8.24 17.89
C TYR A 290 -26.24 8.21 17.33
N ALA A 291 -27.25 8.26 18.21
CA ALA A 291 -28.66 8.31 17.80
C ALA A 291 -29.01 9.67 17.18
N LYS A 292 -29.54 9.68 15.95
CA LYS A 292 -30.06 10.89 15.30
C LYS A 292 -31.57 11.01 15.51
N TRP A 293 -31.99 12.22 15.85
CA TRP A 293 -33.38 12.55 16.17
C TRP A 293 -33.88 13.69 15.31
N GLU A 294 -35.06 13.50 14.70
CA GLU A 294 -35.85 14.53 14.03
C GLU A 294 -36.97 14.96 14.99
N VAL A 295 -37.17 16.27 15.20
CA VAL A 295 -38.27 16.75 16.05
C VAL A 295 -39.60 16.47 15.34
N GLU A 296 -40.57 15.88 16.03
CA GLU A 296 -41.88 15.65 15.42
C GLU A 296 -42.65 16.96 15.32
N ILE A 297 -43.35 17.11 14.19
CA ILE A 297 -44.19 18.25 13.87
C ILE A 297 -45.64 17.80 14.02
N TYR A 298 -46.36 18.47 14.92
CA TYR A 298 -47.78 18.25 15.14
C TYR A 298 -48.58 19.42 14.55
N LYS A 299 -49.85 19.17 14.25
CA LYS A 299 -50.72 20.16 13.61
C LYS A 299 -51.63 20.85 14.62
N ILE A 300 -51.76 22.17 14.51
CA ILE A 300 -52.96 22.87 14.96
C ILE A 300 -53.89 22.94 13.75
N ILE A 301 -54.94 22.10 13.75
CA ILE A 301 -55.90 21.99 12.65
C ILE A 301 -57.07 22.91 12.96
N LEU A 302 -57.25 23.92 12.12
CA LEU A 302 -58.37 24.86 12.20
C LEU A 302 -59.48 24.38 11.29
N LEU A 303 -60.64 24.05 11.86
CA LEU A 303 -61.82 23.59 11.14
C LEU A 303 -62.93 24.64 11.16
N ASP A 304 -63.80 24.62 10.15
CA ASP A 304 -65.10 25.27 10.23
C ASP A 304 -66.16 24.37 10.91
N ASP A 305 -67.34 24.94 11.09
CA ASP A 305 -68.56 24.27 11.59
C ASP A 305 -69.05 23.13 10.69
N ASP A 306 -68.63 23.07 9.42
CA ASP A 306 -68.86 21.95 8.49
C ASP A 306 -67.72 20.89 8.58
N LEU A 307 -66.83 21.00 9.58
CA LEU A 307 -65.61 20.20 9.81
C LEU A 307 -64.60 20.21 8.64
N GLN A 308 -64.66 21.22 7.77
CA GLN A 308 -63.67 21.43 6.71
C GLN A 308 -62.44 22.15 7.25
N VAL A 309 -61.26 21.75 6.77
CA VAL A 309 -59.99 22.39 7.14
C VAL A 309 -59.92 23.81 6.55
N LEU A 310 -59.83 24.81 7.42
CA LEU A 310 -59.63 26.22 7.10
C LEU A 310 -58.14 26.57 7.01
N ASP A 311 -57.32 25.99 7.90
CA ASP A 311 -55.88 26.17 7.96
C ASP A 311 -55.22 25.03 8.77
N GLU A 312 -53.94 24.76 8.53
CA GLU A 312 -53.13 23.82 9.31
C GLU A 312 -51.78 24.46 9.67
N LEU A 313 -51.58 24.75 10.95
CA LEU A 313 -50.29 25.22 11.44
C LEU A 313 -49.44 24.02 11.85
N GLN A 314 -48.34 23.80 11.12
CA GLN A 314 -47.32 22.81 11.44
C GLN A 314 -46.35 23.38 12.49
N ILE A 315 -46.36 22.81 13.69
CA ILE A 315 -45.58 23.30 14.84
C ILE A 315 -44.73 22.17 15.41
N GLU A 316 -43.45 22.42 15.62
CA GLU A 316 -42.53 21.49 16.29
C GLU A 316 -42.97 21.21 17.74
N TYR A 317 -42.81 19.96 18.17
CA TYR A 317 -43.04 19.53 19.55
C TYR A 317 -42.41 20.47 20.58
N ASN A 318 -43.10 20.72 21.70
CA ASN A 318 -42.61 21.51 22.85
C ASN A 318 -42.28 23.00 22.54
N CYS A 319 -42.56 23.47 21.31
CA CYS A 319 -42.51 24.88 20.93
C CYS A 319 -43.58 25.69 21.69
N ASN A 320 -43.31 26.97 21.94
CA ASN A 320 -44.20 27.86 22.71
C ASN A 320 -45.35 28.38 21.84
N LEU A 321 -46.61 28.15 22.25
CA LEU A 321 -47.81 28.59 21.54
C LEU A 321 -48.33 29.95 22.02
N ASP A 322 -47.83 30.50 23.15
CA ASP A 322 -48.29 31.77 23.75
C ASP A 322 -48.15 32.99 22.81
N LEU A 323 -47.32 32.87 21.76
CA LEU A 323 -47.06 33.91 20.76
C LEU A 323 -47.78 33.67 19.42
N ILE A 324 -48.56 32.58 19.28
CA ILE A 324 -49.25 32.25 18.03
C ILE A 324 -50.59 33.00 17.96
N SER A 325 -50.68 33.95 17.03
CA SER A 325 -51.95 34.59 16.68
C SER A 325 -52.72 33.69 15.71
N LEU A 326 -53.80 33.07 16.17
CA LEU A 326 -54.73 32.35 15.29
C LEU A 326 -55.35 33.31 14.25
N PRO A 327 -55.55 32.88 12.99
CA PRO A 327 -56.10 33.73 11.95
C PRO A 327 -57.56 34.14 12.24
N LEU A 328 -57.89 35.39 11.89
CA LEU A 328 -59.27 35.89 11.87
C LEU A 328 -60.02 35.29 10.68
N VAL A 329 -60.68 34.15 10.91
CA VAL A 329 -61.36 33.42 9.83
C VAL A 329 -62.67 34.06 9.42
N LYS A 330 -62.78 34.32 8.12
CA LYS A 330 -63.96 34.88 7.46
C LYS A 330 -64.62 33.79 6.63
N LYS A 331 -65.61 33.10 7.21
CA LYS A 331 -66.51 32.25 6.42
C LYS A 331 -67.46 33.19 5.68
N ASN A 332 -67.28 33.33 4.36
CA ASN A 332 -68.03 34.31 3.58
C ASN A 332 -69.54 34.08 3.77
N GLY A 333 -70.34 35.14 3.89
CA GLY A 333 -71.78 35.02 4.17
C GLY A 333 -72.16 34.54 5.58
N TYR A 334 -71.19 34.38 6.47
CA TYR A 334 -71.38 34.16 7.90
C TYR A 334 -70.54 35.16 8.73
N THR A 335 -70.89 35.32 10.01
CA THR A 335 -70.14 36.11 11.00
C THR A 335 -69.48 35.16 12.00
N PHE A 336 -68.15 35.23 12.17
CA PHE A 336 -67.38 34.45 13.15
C PHE A 336 -67.65 34.90 14.59
N ILE A 337 -67.68 33.96 15.52
CA ILE A 337 -67.92 34.19 16.95
C ILE A 337 -66.66 33.89 17.78
N LYS A 338 -66.18 32.64 17.74
CA LYS A 338 -65.00 32.17 18.50
C LYS A 338 -64.52 30.80 17.99
N TRP A 339 -63.40 30.35 18.53
CA TRP A 339 -62.93 28.96 18.46
C TRP A 339 -63.51 28.10 19.59
N SER A 340 -63.59 26.78 19.35
CA SER A 340 -64.20 25.81 20.27
C SER A 340 -63.44 25.57 21.58
N LYS A 341 -62.13 25.82 21.63
CA LYS A 341 -61.26 25.68 22.81
C LYS A 341 -60.04 26.60 22.73
N GLU A 342 -59.39 26.84 23.86
CA GLU A 342 -58.13 27.61 23.95
C GLU A 342 -56.91 26.71 23.67
N LEU A 343 -55.78 27.33 23.30
CA LEU A 343 -54.50 26.63 23.10
C LEU A 343 -53.78 26.42 24.45
N PRO A 344 -53.06 25.29 24.64
CA PRO A 344 -52.10 25.15 25.74
C PRO A 344 -50.85 25.99 25.49
N ASN A 345 -50.06 26.29 26.53
CA ASN A 345 -48.84 27.12 26.39
C ASN A 345 -47.75 26.52 25.49
N LYS A 346 -47.78 25.21 25.23
CA LYS A 346 -46.78 24.49 24.42
C LYS A 346 -47.41 23.42 23.54
N MET A 347 -46.79 23.13 22.40
CA MET A 347 -47.25 22.07 21.51
C MET A 347 -47.10 20.69 22.19
N PRO A 348 -48.21 19.94 22.42
CA PRO A 348 -48.17 18.60 22.95
C PRO A 348 -47.73 17.59 21.87
N ASN A 349 -47.55 16.33 22.27
CA ASN A 349 -47.23 15.20 21.39
C ASN A 349 -48.44 14.69 20.55
N SER A 350 -49.33 15.59 20.15
CA SER A 350 -50.57 15.28 19.41
C SER A 350 -51.18 16.50 18.73
N ASP A 351 -51.95 16.27 17.67
CA ASP A 351 -52.64 17.32 16.93
C ASP A 351 -53.76 18.01 17.75
N ILE A 352 -53.87 19.33 17.60
CA ILE A 352 -54.88 20.17 18.25
C ILE A 352 -55.93 20.61 17.23
N VAL A 353 -57.13 20.03 17.31
CA VAL A 353 -58.28 20.46 16.47
C VAL A 353 -59.06 21.61 17.13
N LEU A 354 -59.20 22.75 16.44
CA LEU A 354 -60.06 23.88 16.82
C LEU A 354 -61.19 24.03 15.80
N ILE A 355 -62.44 24.16 16.24
CA ILE A 355 -63.61 24.36 15.36
C ILE A 355 -64.10 25.81 15.51
N ALA A 356 -64.33 26.50 14.40
CA ALA A 356 -64.86 27.86 14.37
C ALA A 356 -66.40 27.89 14.47
N GLU A 357 -66.93 28.83 15.26
CA GLU A 357 -68.37 29.02 15.47
C GLU A 357 -68.90 30.25 14.69
N TYR A 358 -70.03 30.10 13.98
CA TYR A 358 -70.50 31.09 12.98
C TYR A 358 -72.02 31.37 13.03
N LYS A 359 -72.44 32.51 12.46
CA LYS A 359 -73.85 32.92 12.26
C LYS A 359 -74.13 33.36 10.82
N ILE A 360 -75.23 32.91 10.21
CA ILE A 360 -75.57 33.10 8.77
C ILE A 360 -76.17 34.48 8.41
N ASN A 361 -75.95 34.93 7.16
CA ASN A 361 -76.41 36.22 6.59
C ASN A 361 -77.34 36.04 5.34
N GLN A 362 -77.90 37.12 4.77
CA GLN A 362 -78.84 37.14 3.60
C GLN A 362 -78.38 38.04 2.45
N TYR A 363 -78.68 37.68 1.18
CA TYR A 363 -78.14 38.32 -0.04
C TYR A 363 -79.08 38.33 -1.27
N VAL A 364 -78.65 38.92 -2.41
CA VAL A 364 -79.41 39.18 -3.66
C VAL A 364 -78.61 38.85 -4.95
N ILE A 365 -79.24 38.26 -5.97
CA ILE A 365 -78.67 38.06 -7.32
C ILE A 365 -79.54 38.79 -8.36
N SER A 366 -78.90 39.51 -9.29
CA SER A 366 -79.53 40.13 -10.48
C SER A 366 -78.84 39.71 -11.79
N PHE A 367 -79.44 40.00 -12.95
CA PHE A 367 -78.98 39.48 -14.25
C PHE A 367 -78.88 40.58 -15.32
N GLU A 368 -77.75 40.62 -16.02
CA GLU A 368 -77.49 41.39 -17.24
C GLU A 368 -77.24 40.41 -18.40
N VAL A 369 -78.12 40.43 -19.38
CA VAL A 369 -78.23 39.39 -20.41
C VAL A 369 -77.29 39.58 -21.59
N ASN A 370 -76.57 40.71 -21.69
CA ASN A 370 -75.56 40.99 -22.73
C ASN A 370 -76.06 40.71 -24.16
N GLY A 371 -77.29 41.16 -24.43
CA GLY A 371 -78.00 40.99 -25.71
C GLY A 371 -78.83 39.70 -25.83
N GLY A 372 -78.96 38.90 -24.76
CA GLY A 372 -79.89 37.76 -24.67
C GLY A 372 -81.30 38.14 -24.18
N SER A 373 -82.09 37.14 -23.80
CA SER A 373 -83.46 37.29 -23.28
C SER A 373 -83.52 37.55 -21.76
N ILE A 374 -84.41 38.46 -21.33
CA ILE A 374 -84.57 38.99 -19.95
C ILE A 374 -84.82 37.90 -18.88
N ILE A 375 -84.23 38.08 -17.68
CA ILE A 375 -84.36 37.22 -16.49
C ILE A 375 -84.60 38.08 -15.22
N ASN A 376 -85.43 37.60 -14.28
CA ASN A 376 -85.77 38.29 -13.01
C ASN A 376 -84.78 37.96 -11.85
N PRO A 377 -84.56 38.88 -10.88
CA PRO A 377 -83.64 38.69 -9.74
C PRO A 377 -84.15 37.75 -8.63
N ILE A 378 -83.24 37.33 -7.72
CA ILE A 378 -83.45 36.34 -6.65
C ILE A 378 -82.92 36.87 -5.30
N ILE A 379 -83.59 36.58 -4.17
CA ILE A 379 -83.21 37.03 -2.80
C ILE A 379 -83.41 35.89 -1.80
N GLN A 380 -82.37 35.46 -1.06
CA GLN A 380 -82.45 34.35 -0.07
C GLN A 380 -81.34 34.41 1.02
N ASP A 381 -81.38 33.48 1.99
CA ASP A 381 -80.29 33.21 2.95
C ASP A 381 -79.01 32.73 2.23
N PHE A 382 -77.83 33.03 2.76
CA PHE A 382 -76.59 32.46 2.24
C PHE A 382 -76.63 30.92 2.24
N LYS A 383 -76.02 30.27 1.24
CA LYS A 383 -76.08 28.81 1.00
C LYS A 383 -77.48 28.21 0.76
N SER A 384 -78.61 28.94 0.75
CA SER A 384 -79.89 28.32 0.36
C SER A 384 -79.93 27.98 -1.14
N PRO A 385 -80.65 26.92 -1.58
CA PRO A 385 -80.63 26.49 -2.98
C PRO A 385 -81.19 27.53 -3.96
N VAL A 386 -80.36 27.93 -4.92
CA VAL A 386 -80.74 28.85 -6.00
C VAL A 386 -80.86 28.08 -7.31
N SER A 387 -82.08 27.92 -7.79
CA SER A 387 -82.34 27.32 -9.09
C SER A 387 -81.78 28.17 -10.23
N ARG A 388 -81.03 27.54 -11.14
CA ARG A 388 -80.52 28.19 -12.37
C ARG A 388 -81.70 28.78 -13.18
N PRO A 389 -81.66 30.08 -13.56
CA PRO A 389 -82.61 30.63 -14.50
C PRO A 389 -82.43 29.98 -15.89
N ILE A 390 -83.48 30.01 -16.70
CA ILE A 390 -83.42 29.46 -18.07
C ILE A 390 -82.30 30.16 -18.88
N ASN A 391 -81.56 29.40 -19.68
CA ASN A 391 -80.42 29.94 -20.42
C ASN A 391 -80.88 31.03 -21.42
N PRO A 392 -80.19 32.18 -21.49
CA PRO A 392 -80.46 33.20 -22.48
C PRO A 392 -79.95 32.73 -23.84
N LEU A 393 -80.67 33.10 -24.91
CA LEU A 393 -80.33 32.67 -26.27
C LEU A 393 -79.62 33.78 -27.06
N LYS A 394 -78.51 33.43 -27.73
CA LYS A 394 -77.74 34.31 -28.63
C LYS A 394 -77.24 33.47 -29.81
N VAL A 395 -77.47 33.92 -31.04
CA VAL A 395 -77.17 33.13 -32.25
C VAL A 395 -75.68 33.17 -32.59
N GLY A 396 -75.10 32.03 -32.94
CA GLY A 396 -73.76 31.92 -33.53
C GLY A 396 -72.61 31.62 -32.55
N TYR A 397 -72.89 31.42 -31.27
CA TYR A 397 -71.90 31.14 -30.24
C TYR A 397 -72.41 30.06 -29.26
N VAL A 398 -71.50 29.35 -28.58
CA VAL A 398 -71.84 28.44 -27.47
C VAL A 398 -72.04 29.26 -26.20
N PHE A 399 -73.14 29.02 -25.47
CA PHE A 399 -73.34 29.66 -24.16
C PHE A 399 -72.48 28.97 -23.10
N GLU A 400 -71.31 29.54 -22.86
CA GLU A 400 -70.37 29.05 -21.84
C GLU A 400 -70.91 29.28 -20.43
N GLY A 401 -71.72 30.31 -20.24
CA GLY A 401 -72.51 30.51 -19.02
C GLY A 401 -72.69 31.96 -18.60
N TRP A 402 -73.09 32.12 -17.35
CA TRP A 402 -73.25 33.41 -16.66
C TRP A 402 -71.96 33.75 -15.93
N TYR A 403 -71.58 35.02 -15.80
CA TYR A 403 -70.27 35.45 -15.32
C TYR A 403 -70.41 36.59 -14.32
N LEU A 404 -69.48 36.72 -13.37
CA LEU A 404 -69.60 37.66 -12.24
C LEU A 404 -69.38 39.14 -12.62
N GLU A 405 -68.70 39.41 -13.74
CA GLU A 405 -68.41 40.77 -14.21
C GLU A 405 -68.67 40.97 -15.70
N GLU A 406 -68.90 42.23 -16.09
CA GLU A 406 -69.20 42.67 -17.46
C GLU A 406 -68.09 42.32 -18.47
N ASN A 407 -66.85 42.17 -18.02
CA ASN A 407 -65.70 41.73 -18.83
C ASN A 407 -65.69 40.21 -19.11
N LEU A 408 -66.63 39.46 -18.52
CA LEU A 408 -66.87 38.04 -18.76
C LEU A 408 -65.67 37.14 -18.44
N LEU A 409 -64.91 37.40 -17.38
CA LEU A 409 -63.78 36.54 -17.00
C LEU A 409 -64.20 35.33 -16.17
N ASN A 410 -64.93 35.54 -15.06
CA ASN A 410 -65.24 34.52 -14.04
C ASN A 410 -66.61 33.85 -14.23
N LEU A 411 -66.64 32.55 -14.57
CA LEU A 411 -67.88 31.77 -14.77
C LEU A 411 -68.63 31.53 -13.45
N TYR A 412 -69.94 31.70 -13.48
CA TYR A 412 -70.89 31.54 -12.39
C TYR A 412 -71.82 30.35 -12.65
N ILE A 413 -71.87 29.45 -11.67
CA ILE A 413 -72.65 28.22 -11.70
C ILE A 413 -73.64 28.27 -10.53
N PHE A 414 -74.93 28.38 -10.84
CA PHE A 414 -75.99 28.37 -9.83
C PHE A 414 -75.97 27.07 -9.05
N SER A 415 -75.98 27.23 -7.74
CA SER A 415 -76.02 26.13 -6.78
C SER A 415 -76.77 26.63 -5.56
N THR A 416 -76.19 27.62 -4.88
CA THR A 416 -76.72 28.23 -3.68
C THR A 416 -76.50 29.74 -3.68
N MET A 417 -77.20 30.45 -2.79
CA MET A 417 -77.11 31.90 -2.72
C MET A 417 -75.68 32.33 -2.37
N PRO A 418 -75.09 33.29 -3.10
CA PRO A 418 -73.75 33.80 -2.84
C PRO A 418 -73.75 34.68 -1.59
N SER A 419 -72.55 34.96 -1.10
CA SER A 419 -72.28 35.59 0.20
C SER A 419 -72.19 37.13 0.13
N GLU A 420 -72.65 37.70 -0.98
CA GLU A 420 -72.77 39.13 -1.23
C GLU A 420 -73.85 39.37 -2.30
N ASN A 421 -74.24 40.63 -2.52
CA ASN A 421 -75.18 40.97 -3.57
C ASN A 421 -74.45 41.05 -4.92
N ILE A 422 -74.90 40.30 -5.94
CA ILE A 422 -74.20 40.20 -7.23
C ILE A 422 -75.09 40.48 -8.45
N VAL A 423 -74.45 40.82 -9.57
CA VAL A 423 -75.05 40.93 -10.91
C VAL A 423 -74.31 39.97 -11.85
N LEU A 424 -75.03 39.27 -12.74
CA LEU A 424 -74.47 38.20 -13.57
C LEU A 424 -74.64 38.44 -15.09
N TYR A 425 -73.57 38.19 -15.85
CA TYR A 425 -73.34 38.62 -17.25
C TYR A 425 -73.07 37.43 -18.20
N ALA A 426 -73.64 37.35 -19.41
CA ALA A 426 -73.52 36.15 -20.28
C ALA A 426 -72.25 36.08 -21.19
N LYS A 427 -71.50 34.93 -21.23
CA LYS A 427 -70.29 34.68 -22.09
C LYS A 427 -70.42 33.50 -23.10
N TRP A 428 -69.46 33.51 -24.04
CA TRP A 428 -69.38 32.81 -25.33
C TRP A 428 -67.87 32.61 -25.75
N VAL A 429 -67.32 31.38 -26.05
CA VAL A 429 -65.82 31.06 -26.15
C VAL A 429 -65.37 29.93 -27.18
N GLN A 430 -64.05 29.60 -27.27
CA GLN A 430 -63.29 28.58 -28.09
C GLN A 430 -62.04 27.96 -27.32
N ASP A 431 -61.13 27.14 -27.94
CA ASP A 431 -60.29 26.07 -27.30
C ASP A 431 -58.77 25.93 -27.73
N ASP A 432 -57.86 25.22 -26.98
CA ASP A 432 -56.37 25.04 -27.19
C ASP A 432 -55.67 23.86 -26.40
N SER A 433 -54.37 23.45 -26.62
CA SER A 433 -53.75 22.28 -25.89
C SER A 433 -52.20 21.95 -25.71
N ILE A 434 -51.20 22.27 -26.56
CA ILE A 434 -49.95 21.46 -26.80
C ILE A 434 -48.83 21.27 -25.71
N LEU A 435 -48.77 22.06 -24.63
CA LEU A 435 -47.49 22.41 -23.98
C LEU A 435 -46.79 21.29 -23.16
N ASN A 436 -47.52 20.36 -22.56
CA ASN A 436 -47.01 19.41 -21.56
C ASN A 436 -46.06 18.32 -22.12
N GLU A 437 -46.03 18.13 -23.44
CA GLU A 437 -45.17 17.12 -24.07
C GLU A 437 -43.71 17.56 -24.18
N PHE A 438 -43.45 18.88 -24.20
CA PHE A 438 -42.10 19.42 -24.41
C PHE A 438 -41.19 19.25 -23.19
N GLU A 439 -41.71 19.52 -21.98
CA GLU A 439 -40.94 19.46 -20.73
C GLU A 439 -40.33 18.06 -20.49
N ASN A 440 -41.15 17.03 -20.67
CA ASN A 440 -40.75 15.63 -20.52
C ASN A 440 -39.63 15.19 -21.48
N TYR A 441 -39.53 15.79 -22.67
CA TYR A 441 -38.48 15.47 -23.65
C TYR A 441 -37.09 15.96 -23.20
N ILE A 442 -37.03 17.11 -22.53
CA ILE A 442 -35.77 17.73 -22.11
C ILE A 442 -35.21 17.06 -20.85
N THR A 443 -36.05 16.77 -19.86
CA THR A 443 -35.64 16.10 -18.60
C THR A 443 -34.96 14.75 -18.86
N ASN A 444 -35.38 14.01 -19.88
CA ASN A 444 -34.77 12.74 -20.28
C ASN A 444 -33.43 12.88 -21.05
N LYS A 445 -32.98 14.10 -21.35
CA LYS A 445 -31.75 14.39 -22.13
C LYS A 445 -30.64 15.07 -21.33
N LEU A 446 -30.95 15.68 -20.20
CA LEU A 446 -29.97 16.29 -19.31
C LEU A 446 -29.54 15.28 -18.24
N ALA A 447 -28.23 15.07 -18.09
CA ALA A 447 -27.70 14.32 -16.96
C ALA A 447 -27.78 15.18 -15.68
N SER A 448 -27.95 14.53 -14.52
CA SER A 448 -27.98 15.20 -13.21
C SER A 448 -26.61 15.80 -12.82
N GLU A 449 -25.53 15.22 -13.34
CA GLU A 449 -24.16 15.71 -13.19
C GLU A 449 -23.49 15.88 -14.56
N ILE A 450 -22.80 17.01 -14.75
CA ILE A 450 -22.15 17.44 -15.99
C ILE A 450 -20.64 17.53 -15.75
N GLU A 451 -19.87 16.76 -16.52
CA GLU A 451 -18.40 16.72 -16.46
C GLU A 451 -17.73 16.91 -17.84
N THR A 452 -18.52 17.09 -18.90
CA THR A 452 -18.07 17.35 -20.27
C THR A 452 -19.05 18.29 -20.99
N ASP A 453 -18.71 18.71 -22.22
CA ASP A 453 -19.63 19.43 -23.09
C ASP A 453 -20.93 18.63 -23.34
N ILE A 454 -22.07 19.33 -23.34
CA ILE A 454 -23.39 18.77 -23.66
C ILE A 454 -24.01 19.43 -24.90
N ILE A 455 -24.97 18.74 -25.52
CA ILE A 455 -25.68 19.23 -26.72
C ILE A 455 -27.10 19.63 -26.32
N LEU A 456 -27.36 20.95 -26.27
CA LEU A 456 -28.68 21.50 -25.99
C LEU A 456 -29.54 21.56 -27.27
N PRO A 457 -30.78 21.03 -27.26
CA PRO A 457 -31.63 20.99 -28.46
C PRO A 457 -32.22 22.37 -28.79
N THR A 458 -32.20 22.76 -30.07
CA THR A 458 -32.70 24.05 -30.56
C THR A 458 -34.11 24.01 -31.16
N ASN A 459 -34.74 22.83 -31.19
CA ASN A 459 -36.11 22.64 -31.66
C ASN A 459 -36.78 21.40 -31.03
N TYR A 460 -38.10 21.42 -30.97
CA TYR A 460 -38.96 20.27 -30.66
C TYR A 460 -40.31 20.45 -31.37
N LYS A 461 -40.65 19.56 -32.31
CA LYS A 461 -41.81 19.71 -33.21
C LYS A 461 -41.80 21.08 -33.93
N ASP A 462 -42.82 21.89 -33.72
CA ASP A 462 -42.99 23.27 -34.22
C ASP A 462 -42.32 24.34 -33.34
N LEU A 463 -41.86 23.97 -32.13
CA LEU A 463 -41.21 24.88 -31.19
C LEU A 463 -39.75 25.13 -31.58
N ILE A 464 -39.38 26.41 -31.71
CA ILE A 464 -37.98 26.86 -31.84
C ILE A 464 -37.50 27.25 -30.45
N ILE A 465 -36.38 26.65 -30.00
CA ILE A 465 -35.89 26.74 -28.63
C ILE A 465 -34.59 27.56 -28.59
N SER A 466 -34.51 28.50 -27.65
CA SER A 466 -33.30 29.25 -27.32
C SER A 466 -32.94 29.07 -25.84
N TRP A 467 -31.65 28.98 -25.54
CA TRP A 467 -31.14 28.65 -24.22
C TRP A 467 -30.44 29.83 -23.54
N THR A 468 -30.56 29.92 -22.22
CA THR A 468 -29.74 30.79 -21.37
C THR A 468 -29.21 30.01 -20.17
N SER A 469 -28.03 30.39 -19.66
CA SER A 469 -27.44 29.84 -18.43
C SER A 469 -27.31 30.91 -17.35
N ASN A 470 -27.47 30.55 -16.08
CA ASN A 470 -27.14 31.43 -14.95
C ASN A 470 -25.62 31.54 -14.69
N ASN A 471 -24.78 30.72 -15.34
CA ASN A 471 -23.33 30.79 -15.24
C ASN A 471 -22.64 30.38 -16.56
N GLU A 472 -22.54 31.34 -17.49
CA GLU A 472 -21.93 31.13 -18.81
C GLU A 472 -20.44 30.73 -18.78
N GLU A 473 -19.72 31.00 -17.68
CA GLU A 473 -18.31 30.62 -17.53
C GLU A 473 -18.11 29.12 -17.26
N VAL A 474 -19.06 28.49 -16.54
CA VAL A 474 -18.98 27.10 -16.06
C VAL A 474 -19.77 26.14 -16.95
N LEU A 475 -20.97 26.52 -17.36
CA LEU A 475 -21.75 25.79 -18.35
C LEU A 475 -22.57 26.77 -19.19
N SER A 476 -22.11 27.03 -20.41
CA SER A 476 -22.71 28.03 -21.30
C SER A 476 -24.08 27.63 -21.85
N SER A 477 -24.82 28.62 -22.35
CA SER A 477 -26.05 28.46 -23.16
C SER A 477 -25.85 27.66 -24.46
N LYS A 478 -24.61 27.31 -24.81
CA LYS A 478 -24.25 26.42 -25.93
C LYS A 478 -23.86 25.01 -25.47
N GLY A 479 -23.99 24.71 -24.18
CA GLY A 479 -23.58 23.44 -23.58
C GLY A 479 -22.07 23.26 -23.44
N LYS A 480 -21.25 24.31 -23.65
CA LYS A 480 -19.81 24.26 -23.36
C LYS A 480 -19.54 24.27 -21.87
N TYR A 481 -18.75 23.29 -21.42
CA TYR A 481 -18.38 23.04 -20.03
C TYR A 481 -16.98 23.57 -19.72
N THR A 482 -16.84 24.17 -18.54
CA THR A 482 -15.54 24.50 -17.91
C THR A 482 -15.56 23.99 -16.48
N ARG A 483 -14.60 23.14 -16.10
CA ARG A 483 -14.52 22.57 -14.75
C ARG A 483 -14.42 23.67 -13.67
N PRO A 484 -15.40 23.84 -12.77
CA PRO A 484 -15.30 24.76 -11.64
C PRO A 484 -14.40 24.19 -10.54
N TYR A 485 -13.81 25.03 -9.69
CA TYR A 485 -12.96 24.58 -8.57
C TYR A 485 -13.73 23.85 -7.45
N GLN A 486 -15.04 24.05 -7.38
CA GLN A 486 -15.98 23.36 -6.50
C GLN A 486 -17.21 22.99 -7.32
N ILE A 487 -17.96 21.98 -6.90
CA ILE A 487 -19.24 21.61 -7.56
C ILE A 487 -20.15 22.84 -7.61
N LYS A 488 -20.82 23.07 -8.74
CA LYS A 488 -21.78 24.18 -8.90
C LYS A 488 -23.10 23.69 -9.48
N GLU A 489 -24.20 24.12 -8.87
CA GLU A 489 -25.54 24.01 -9.41
C GLU A 489 -25.79 25.11 -10.46
N ILE A 490 -26.23 24.73 -11.66
CA ILE A 490 -26.47 25.60 -12.81
C ILE A 490 -27.93 25.48 -13.27
N ASN A 491 -28.55 26.63 -13.57
CA ASN A 491 -29.89 26.72 -14.13
C ASN A 491 -29.81 27.00 -15.63
N LEU A 492 -30.28 26.06 -16.44
CA LEU A 492 -30.43 26.19 -17.89
C LEU A 492 -31.90 26.49 -18.21
N THR A 493 -32.19 27.60 -18.88
CA THR A 493 -33.56 28.00 -19.24
C THR A 493 -33.80 27.82 -20.73
N ALA A 494 -34.82 27.06 -21.11
CA ALA A 494 -35.30 26.89 -22.47
C ALA A 494 -36.45 27.87 -22.75
N ASN A 495 -36.32 28.70 -23.79
CA ASN A 495 -37.29 29.74 -24.16
C ASN A 495 -37.79 29.53 -25.60
N PHE A 496 -39.11 29.57 -25.79
CA PHE A 496 -39.78 29.29 -27.07
C PHE A 496 -41.10 30.06 -27.22
N VAL A 497 -41.68 30.08 -28.43
CA VAL A 497 -42.97 30.74 -28.71
C VAL A 497 -43.97 29.70 -29.22
N HIS A 498 -45.19 29.71 -28.69
CA HIS A 498 -46.33 28.91 -29.16
C HIS A 498 -47.62 29.76 -29.09
N ASN A 499 -48.53 29.65 -30.07
CA ASN A 499 -49.76 30.46 -30.15
C ASN A 499 -49.59 31.97 -29.84
N ASN A 500 -48.57 32.59 -30.44
CA ASN A 500 -48.15 33.99 -30.21
C ASN A 500 -47.80 34.35 -28.75
N THR A 501 -47.61 33.35 -27.89
CA THR A 501 -47.25 33.48 -26.47
C THR A 501 -45.84 32.94 -26.25
N THR A 502 -45.03 33.63 -25.43
CA THR A 502 -43.68 33.19 -25.08
C THR A 502 -43.70 32.33 -23.81
N HIS A 503 -42.98 31.22 -23.83
CA HIS A 503 -42.85 30.26 -22.73
C HIS A 503 -41.39 30.06 -22.35
N SER A 504 -41.15 29.79 -21.07
CA SER A 504 -39.81 29.53 -20.49
C SER A 504 -39.89 28.38 -19.48
N ILE A 505 -38.96 27.43 -19.55
CA ILE A 505 -38.83 26.29 -18.61
C ILE A 505 -37.39 26.21 -18.11
N ILE A 506 -37.21 25.96 -16.80
CA ILE A 506 -35.89 25.94 -16.13
C ILE A 506 -35.52 24.50 -15.76
N PHE A 507 -34.28 24.11 -16.05
CA PHE A 507 -33.68 22.82 -15.69
C PHE A 507 -32.45 23.05 -14.83
N VAL A 508 -32.33 22.29 -13.73
CA VAL A 508 -31.23 22.40 -12.76
C VAL A 508 -30.27 21.23 -12.96
N VAL A 509 -28.97 21.51 -13.08
CA VAL A 509 -27.91 20.49 -13.25
C VAL A 509 -26.72 20.78 -12.35
N ASN A 510 -26.05 19.74 -11.84
CA ASN A 510 -24.78 19.91 -11.11
C ASN A 510 -23.59 19.82 -12.06
N VAL A 511 -22.59 20.66 -11.87
CA VAL A 511 -21.35 20.67 -12.68
C VAL A 511 -20.18 20.25 -11.79
N LYS A 512 -19.49 19.18 -12.19
CA LYS A 512 -18.49 18.46 -11.41
C LYS A 512 -17.22 19.27 -11.21
N GLY A 513 -16.76 19.40 -9.96
CA GLY A 513 -15.60 20.24 -9.60
C GLY A 513 -14.22 19.58 -9.80
N TYR A 514 -13.19 20.17 -9.20
CA TYR A 514 -11.97 19.46 -8.83
C TYR A 514 -12.21 18.60 -7.58
N LYS A 515 -11.31 17.65 -7.28
CA LYS A 515 -11.32 16.91 -6.02
C LYS A 515 -11.20 17.88 -4.84
N VAL A 516 -12.04 17.68 -3.83
CA VAL A 516 -12.07 18.53 -2.63
C VAL A 516 -10.85 18.22 -1.77
N LEU A 517 -10.03 19.24 -1.52
CA LEU A 517 -8.83 19.11 -0.68
C LEU A 517 -9.22 19.24 0.79
N GLN A 518 -9.20 18.11 1.50
CA GLN A 518 -9.49 17.97 2.93
C GLN A 518 -8.49 16.98 3.57
N PRO A 519 -8.30 16.97 4.90
CA PRO A 519 -7.37 16.06 5.57
C PRO A 519 -7.45 14.61 5.06
N GLY A 520 -6.29 14.02 4.78
CA GLY A 520 -6.20 12.79 3.97
C GLY A 520 -5.94 13.05 2.48
N ILE A 521 -5.27 14.16 2.14
CA ILE A 521 -4.79 14.45 0.77
C ILE A 521 -3.79 13.36 0.34
N ALA A 522 -4.04 12.75 -0.82
CA ALA A 522 -3.12 11.89 -1.51
C ALA A 522 -2.32 12.71 -2.53
N SER A 523 -1.00 12.78 -2.39
CA SER A 523 -0.14 13.58 -3.26
C SER A 523 1.11 12.84 -3.73
N SER A 524 1.61 13.23 -4.90
CA SER A 524 2.80 12.67 -5.53
C SER A 524 3.77 13.77 -5.94
N TYR A 525 5.07 13.48 -5.91
CA TYR A 525 6.01 14.10 -6.85
C TYR A 525 6.20 13.19 -8.07
N ILE A 526 6.13 13.76 -9.27
CA ILE A 526 6.47 13.07 -10.53
C ILE A 526 7.65 13.75 -11.20
N TYR A 527 8.79 13.06 -11.24
CA TYR A 527 10.05 13.57 -11.78
C TYR A 527 10.53 12.82 -13.04
N ARG A 528 9.89 11.70 -13.39
CA ARG A 528 10.23 10.90 -14.57
C ARG A 528 9.06 9.98 -14.95
N GLN A 529 9.15 9.37 -16.14
CA GLN A 529 8.19 8.36 -16.62
C GLN A 529 6.74 8.85 -16.76
N TYR A 530 6.54 10.12 -17.13
CA TYR A 530 5.24 10.78 -17.29
C TYR A 530 4.24 10.03 -18.18
N ASN A 531 4.72 9.21 -19.11
CA ASN A 531 3.93 8.44 -20.07
C ASN A 531 3.64 6.99 -19.61
N ASN A 532 4.03 6.62 -18.38
CA ASN A 532 3.90 5.25 -17.83
C ASN A 532 3.08 5.20 -16.53
N VAL A 533 2.35 6.25 -16.16
CA VAL A 533 1.42 6.24 -15.01
C VAL A 533 0.11 5.53 -15.38
N THR A 534 -0.48 4.78 -14.45
CA THR A 534 -1.78 4.07 -14.63
C THR A 534 -2.96 5.02 -14.47
N ASP A 535 -4.19 4.53 -14.67
CA ASP A 535 -5.39 5.32 -14.39
C ASP A 535 -5.66 5.42 -12.87
N ASP A 536 -5.34 4.38 -12.09
CA ASP A 536 -5.36 4.42 -10.60
C ASP A 536 -4.56 5.60 -10.04
N TYR A 537 -3.48 6.01 -10.73
CA TYR A 537 -2.68 7.18 -10.36
C TYR A 537 -3.52 8.47 -10.30
N PHE A 538 -4.42 8.66 -11.26
CA PHE A 538 -5.30 9.82 -11.32
C PHE A 538 -6.57 9.64 -10.48
N GLU A 539 -7.02 8.39 -10.24
CA GLU A 539 -8.15 8.09 -9.36
C GLU A 539 -7.78 8.28 -7.88
N ILE A 540 -6.58 7.86 -7.44
CA ILE A 540 -6.12 7.94 -6.05
C ILE A 540 -5.69 9.36 -5.66
N LEU A 541 -4.92 10.05 -6.50
CA LEU A 541 -4.28 11.31 -6.12
C LEU A 541 -5.23 12.51 -6.16
N ASP A 542 -5.08 13.43 -5.21
CA ASP A 542 -5.72 14.75 -5.24
C ASP A 542 -4.78 15.85 -5.78
N ILE A 543 -3.46 15.74 -5.52
CA ILE A 543 -2.45 16.74 -5.95
C ILE A 543 -1.23 16.06 -6.58
N ILE A 544 -0.91 16.40 -7.84
CA ILE A 544 0.31 15.99 -8.53
C ILE A 544 1.30 17.17 -8.55
N ASN A 545 2.41 17.06 -7.82
CA ASN A 545 3.54 17.97 -7.90
C ASN A 545 4.46 17.54 -9.05
N CYS A 546 4.49 18.35 -10.09
CA CYS A 546 5.31 18.13 -11.27
C CYS A 546 6.73 18.65 -11.01
N ALA A 547 7.69 17.74 -10.81
CA ALA A 547 9.11 18.02 -10.61
C ALA A 547 9.91 17.87 -11.93
N PHE A 548 10.75 18.82 -12.38
CA PHE A 548 10.93 20.18 -11.88
C PHE A 548 11.12 21.18 -13.01
N ILE A 549 10.82 22.45 -12.70
CA ILE A 549 11.22 23.63 -13.47
C ILE A 549 12.43 24.27 -12.81
N ASN A 550 13.47 24.60 -13.55
CA ASN A 550 14.70 25.17 -12.99
C ASN A 550 14.65 26.72 -13.02
N ALA A 551 15.15 27.36 -11.97
CA ALA A 551 15.25 28.82 -11.87
C ALA A 551 16.71 29.29 -11.91
N ASN A 552 17.02 30.24 -12.79
CA ASN A 552 18.35 30.86 -12.85
C ASN A 552 18.46 32.12 -11.95
N SER A 553 19.67 32.65 -11.78
CA SER A 553 19.94 33.83 -10.94
C SER A 553 19.24 35.12 -11.38
N SER A 554 18.77 35.18 -12.63
CA SER A 554 17.94 36.27 -13.18
C SER A 554 16.44 36.01 -13.01
N ALA A 555 16.06 35.05 -12.16
CA ALA A 555 14.69 34.60 -11.92
C ALA A 555 13.95 34.06 -13.18
N THR A 556 14.68 33.69 -14.24
CA THR A 556 14.08 33.05 -15.44
C THR A 556 13.84 31.57 -15.16
N LEU A 557 12.63 31.10 -15.49
CA LEU A 557 12.24 29.70 -15.42
C LEU A 557 12.58 28.96 -16.71
N THR A 558 13.12 27.75 -16.61
CA THR A 558 13.57 26.93 -17.74
C THR A 558 13.22 25.45 -17.54
N GLY A 559 13.09 24.68 -18.63
CA GLY A 559 12.63 23.28 -18.60
C GLY A 559 11.59 22.94 -19.68
N SER A 560 11.64 23.55 -20.86
CA SER A 560 10.58 23.45 -21.88
C SER A 560 10.27 22.02 -22.34
N ALA A 561 11.27 21.17 -22.55
CA ALA A 561 11.05 19.77 -22.93
C ALA A 561 10.31 18.97 -21.83
N TYR A 562 10.58 19.30 -20.57
CA TYR A 562 9.90 18.73 -19.41
C TYR A 562 8.46 19.23 -19.29
N LEU A 563 8.26 20.55 -19.37
CA LEU A 563 6.94 21.20 -19.34
C LEU A 563 6.00 20.65 -20.42
N ASN A 564 6.52 20.45 -21.64
CA ASN A 564 5.78 19.88 -22.75
C ASN A 564 5.37 18.41 -22.51
N ASN A 565 6.17 17.62 -21.79
CA ASN A 565 5.78 16.25 -21.43
C ASN A 565 4.64 16.26 -20.40
N VAL A 566 4.73 17.13 -19.38
CA VAL A 566 3.69 17.27 -18.35
C VAL A 566 2.37 17.74 -18.97
N SER A 567 2.39 18.73 -19.88
CA SER A 567 1.18 19.20 -20.56
C SER A 567 0.55 18.19 -21.51
N ASN A 568 1.34 17.24 -22.04
CA ASN A 568 0.84 16.24 -22.98
C ASN A 568 0.35 14.96 -22.29
N TYR A 569 1.01 14.51 -21.23
CA TYR A 569 0.75 13.20 -20.61
C TYR A 569 0.04 13.27 -19.24
N ILE A 570 0.26 14.34 -18.47
CA ILE A 570 -0.21 14.43 -17.08
C ILE A 570 -1.42 15.36 -16.95
N ILE A 571 -1.30 16.60 -17.42
CA ILE A 571 -2.35 17.62 -17.22
C ILE A 571 -3.71 17.15 -17.79
N PRO A 572 -3.85 16.61 -19.02
CA PRO A 572 -5.15 16.23 -19.56
C PRO A 572 -5.87 15.19 -18.69
N LYS A 573 -5.20 14.06 -18.39
CA LYS A 573 -5.75 12.99 -17.52
C LYS A 573 -6.03 13.44 -16.10
N ALA A 574 -5.18 14.32 -15.54
CA ALA A 574 -5.41 14.90 -14.23
C ALA A 574 -6.68 15.78 -14.22
N LYS A 575 -6.87 16.63 -15.23
CA LYS A 575 -8.07 17.47 -15.38
C LYS A 575 -9.33 16.66 -15.66
N GLU A 576 -9.24 15.53 -16.36
CA GLU A 576 -10.35 14.58 -16.52
C GLU A 576 -10.81 14.05 -15.15
N ASN A 577 -9.86 13.67 -14.29
CA ASN A 577 -10.11 13.14 -12.94
C ASN A 577 -10.27 14.22 -11.84
N GLY A 578 -10.26 15.51 -12.19
CA GLY A 578 -10.36 16.61 -11.24
C GLY A 578 -9.16 16.78 -10.29
N VAL A 579 -8.01 16.19 -10.62
CA VAL A 579 -6.77 16.24 -9.84
C VAL A 579 -6.08 17.59 -10.05
N TRP A 580 -5.56 18.18 -8.96
CA TRP A 580 -4.81 19.43 -8.98
C TRP A 580 -3.39 19.18 -9.48
N VAL A 581 -2.92 19.95 -10.45
CA VAL A 581 -1.55 19.82 -10.99
C VAL A 581 -0.71 21.05 -10.66
N VAL A 582 0.27 20.88 -9.79
CA VAL A 582 1.13 21.94 -9.25
C VAL A 582 2.52 21.83 -9.86
N MET A 583 3.11 22.93 -10.32
CA MET A 583 4.47 22.90 -10.84
C MET A 583 5.49 23.10 -9.71
N SER A 584 6.48 22.22 -9.57
CA SER A 584 7.53 22.36 -8.55
C SER A 584 8.79 22.99 -9.12
N ILE A 585 9.32 24.00 -8.44
CA ILE A 585 10.56 24.69 -8.81
C ILE A 585 11.75 24.00 -8.13
N ALA A 586 12.74 23.58 -8.93
CA ALA A 586 13.87 22.75 -8.48
C ALA A 586 14.70 23.38 -7.34
N PRO A 587 15.36 22.54 -6.50
CA PRO A 587 16.34 22.97 -5.49
C PRO A 587 17.66 23.47 -6.13
N GLU A 588 17.61 24.68 -6.66
CA GLU A 588 18.69 25.33 -7.41
C GLU A 588 19.51 26.33 -6.58
N SER A 589 20.80 26.46 -6.89
CA SER A 589 21.69 27.44 -6.20
C SER A 589 21.21 28.90 -6.33
N SER A 590 20.40 29.20 -7.35
CA SER A 590 19.87 30.54 -7.66
C SER A 590 18.91 31.10 -6.60
N TRP A 591 18.24 30.25 -5.80
CA TRP A 591 17.23 30.69 -4.83
C TRP A 591 17.74 31.81 -3.91
N SER A 592 18.97 31.68 -3.42
CA SER A 592 19.62 32.70 -2.55
C SER A 592 19.74 34.07 -3.22
N THR A 593 20.08 34.10 -4.51
CA THR A 593 20.23 35.34 -5.28
C THR A 593 18.87 35.98 -5.57
N ILE A 594 17.86 35.17 -5.89
CA ILE A 594 16.49 35.63 -6.13
C ILE A 594 15.92 36.23 -4.84
N ALA A 595 15.95 35.48 -3.74
CA ALA A 595 15.35 35.87 -2.46
C ALA A 595 16.01 37.10 -1.80
N ALA A 596 17.29 37.39 -2.12
CA ALA A 596 18.00 38.57 -1.63
C ALA A 596 17.57 39.89 -2.29
N SER A 597 16.81 39.86 -3.41
CA SER A 597 16.44 41.05 -4.17
C SER A 597 14.92 41.14 -4.38
N PRO A 598 14.23 42.14 -3.78
CA PRO A 598 12.78 42.33 -3.98
C PRO A 598 12.37 42.47 -5.46
N ALA A 599 13.27 43.00 -6.31
CA ALA A 599 13.05 43.08 -7.75
C ALA A 599 13.08 41.68 -8.41
N LEU A 600 14.06 40.83 -8.05
CA LEU A 600 14.13 39.46 -8.56
C LEU A 600 12.98 38.59 -8.01
N VAL A 601 12.60 38.74 -6.74
CA VAL A 601 11.41 38.08 -6.16
C VAL A 601 10.13 38.43 -6.93
N ASN A 602 9.93 39.70 -7.30
CA ASN A 602 8.78 40.11 -8.11
C ASN A 602 8.85 39.56 -9.55
N THR A 603 10.02 39.56 -10.18
CA THR A 603 10.23 38.94 -11.51
C THR A 603 9.96 37.43 -11.46
N PHE A 604 10.46 36.74 -10.44
CA PHE A 604 10.23 35.31 -10.21
C PHE A 604 8.75 34.98 -10.08
N ALA A 605 8.02 35.71 -9.24
CA ALA A 605 6.59 35.54 -9.05
C ALA A 605 5.76 35.84 -10.32
N ASN A 606 6.16 36.82 -11.14
CA ASN A 606 5.53 37.06 -12.44
C ASN A 606 5.80 35.92 -13.43
N ASN A 607 7.03 35.40 -13.47
CA ASN A 607 7.41 34.29 -14.34
C ASN A 607 6.69 32.99 -13.95
N ILE A 608 6.48 32.75 -12.65
CA ILE A 608 5.63 31.67 -12.14
C ILE A 608 4.21 31.76 -12.74
N VAL A 609 3.57 32.93 -12.63
CA VAL A 609 2.22 33.16 -13.19
C VAL A 609 2.20 32.97 -14.71
N SER A 610 3.26 33.36 -15.41
CA SER A 610 3.36 33.14 -16.87
C SER A 610 3.39 31.65 -17.24
N ILE A 611 4.13 30.81 -16.51
CA ILE A 611 4.18 29.37 -16.79
C ILE A 611 2.87 28.68 -16.40
N ILE A 612 2.28 29.06 -15.26
CA ILE A 612 0.94 28.62 -14.84
C ILE A 612 -0.08 28.83 -15.97
N ASN A 613 -0.16 30.05 -16.50
CA ASN A 613 -1.12 30.39 -17.56
C ASN A 613 -0.78 29.77 -18.92
N GLN A 614 0.50 29.56 -19.23
CA GLN A 614 0.93 28.97 -20.50
C GLN A 614 0.63 27.47 -20.57
N TYR A 615 0.73 26.75 -19.45
CA TYR A 615 0.65 25.28 -19.41
C TYR A 615 -0.58 24.72 -18.69
N GLY A 616 -1.35 25.55 -17.97
CA GLY A 616 -2.59 25.14 -17.30
C GLY A 616 -2.42 24.50 -15.92
N PHE A 617 -1.31 24.79 -15.24
CA PHE A 617 -1.08 24.39 -13.85
C PHE A 617 -2.06 25.08 -12.88
N ASP A 618 -2.42 24.40 -11.81
CA ASP A 618 -3.27 24.91 -10.72
C ASP A 618 -2.47 25.58 -9.61
N GLY A 619 -1.16 25.77 -9.76
CA GLY A 619 -0.35 26.32 -8.68
C GLY A 619 1.15 26.13 -8.85
N VAL A 620 1.88 26.49 -7.80
CA VAL A 620 3.34 26.33 -7.69
C VAL A 620 3.74 25.71 -6.35
N ASP A 621 4.76 24.86 -6.38
CA ASP A 621 5.45 24.28 -5.24
C ASP A 621 6.88 24.83 -5.19
N LEU A 622 7.30 25.32 -4.01
CA LEU A 622 8.58 25.96 -3.80
C LEU A 622 9.55 24.99 -3.10
N ASP A 623 10.40 24.30 -3.86
CA ASP A 623 11.40 23.37 -3.34
C ASP A 623 12.79 24.07 -3.24
N TRP A 624 12.98 24.83 -2.16
CA TRP A 624 14.28 25.45 -1.85
C TRP A 624 14.99 24.62 -0.78
N GLU A 625 15.92 23.75 -1.19
CA GLU A 625 16.81 22.98 -0.32
C GLU A 625 18.24 23.57 -0.24
N THR A 626 18.64 24.30 0.80
CA THR A 626 17.81 24.97 1.82
C THR A 626 18.24 26.44 1.90
N PRO A 627 17.40 27.37 2.39
CA PRO A 627 17.88 28.65 2.88
C PRO A 627 18.88 28.43 4.03
N THR A 628 19.77 29.38 4.25
CA THR A 628 20.56 29.47 5.50
C THR A 628 19.73 30.13 6.60
N SER A 629 20.10 29.97 7.87
CA SER A 629 19.35 30.57 9.00
C SER A 629 19.27 32.11 8.94
N SER A 630 20.21 32.78 8.25
CA SER A 630 20.16 34.23 7.99
C SER A 630 19.26 34.63 6.81
N GLN A 631 18.72 33.66 6.07
CA GLN A 631 17.79 33.86 4.95
C GLN A 631 16.36 33.41 5.29
N SER A 632 16.08 33.06 6.54
CA SER A 632 14.76 32.65 7.03
C SER A 632 13.67 33.68 6.73
N GLU A 633 13.97 34.98 6.91
CA GLU A 633 13.10 36.10 6.53
C GLU A 633 13.00 36.30 5.01
N SER A 634 14.06 35.98 4.26
CA SER A 634 14.03 36.04 2.79
C SER A 634 13.03 35.03 2.21
N PHE A 635 12.87 33.86 2.85
CA PHE A 635 11.83 32.90 2.49
C PHE A 635 10.42 33.45 2.75
N VAL A 636 10.18 34.15 3.86
CA VAL A 636 8.88 34.80 4.14
C VAL A 636 8.52 35.81 3.06
N ALA A 637 9.47 36.69 2.69
CA ALA A 637 9.27 37.71 1.66
C ALA A 637 9.02 37.09 0.26
N LEU A 638 9.73 36.01 -0.06
CA LEU A 638 9.57 35.23 -1.29
C LEU A 638 8.19 34.56 -1.35
N ALA A 639 7.85 33.74 -0.35
CA ALA A 639 6.58 33.02 -0.27
C ALA A 639 5.38 33.98 -0.31
N LYS A 640 5.46 35.11 0.41
CA LYS A 640 4.45 36.17 0.37
C LYS A 640 4.25 36.72 -1.03
N LYS A 641 5.32 37.10 -1.74
CA LYS A 641 5.19 37.70 -3.08
C LYS A 641 4.70 36.72 -4.13
N VAL A 642 5.11 35.44 -4.02
CA VAL A 642 4.58 34.36 -4.87
C VAL A 642 3.09 34.16 -4.60
N ASN A 643 2.67 34.06 -3.33
CA ASN A 643 1.26 33.94 -2.95
C ASN A 643 0.42 35.11 -3.48
N GLU A 644 0.83 36.36 -3.22
CA GLU A 644 0.12 37.55 -3.72
C GLU A 644 -0.07 37.52 -5.25
N LYS A 645 0.92 37.06 -6.01
CA LYS A 645 0.86 37.00 -7.48
C LYS A 645 0.04 35.83 -8.01
N VAL A 646 0.20 34.64 -7.43
CA VAL A 646 -0.54 33.43 -7.83
C VAL A 646 -2.02 33.58 -7.49
N LYS A 647 -2.35 34.02 -6.26
CA LYS A 647 -3.75 34.24 -5.83
C LYS A 647 -4.42 35.40 -6.57
N ALA A 648 -3.68 36.44 -6.99
CA ALA A 648 -4.21 37.50 -7.84
C ALA A 648 -4.47 37.06 -9.29
N ASN A 649 -3.77 36.03 -9.78
CA ASN A 649 -4.06 35.40 -11.07
C ASN A 649 -5.31 34.51 -10.99
N ASN A 650 -5.42 33.72 -9.92
CA ASN A 650 -6.61 32.95 -9.58
C ASN A 650 -6.60 32.61 -8.07
N PRO A 651 -7.63 33.00 -7.29
CA PRO A 651 -7.64 32.79 -5.84
C PRO A 651 -7.61 31.31 -5.42
N ASN A 652 -8.02 30.40 -6.31
CA ASN A 652 -8.02 28.97 -6.04
C ASN A 652 -6.65 28.32 -6.28
N HIS A 653 -5.71 28.98 -6.99
CA HIS A 653 -4.43 28.35 -7.31
C HIS A 653 -3.58 28.11 -6.05
N LEU A 654 -2.97 26.93 -5.97
CA LEU A 654 -2.18 26.49 -4.84
C LEU A 654 -0.79 27.13 -4.83
N VAL A 655 -0.31 27.46 -3.64
CA VAL A 655 1.09 27.78 -3.37
C VAL A 655 1.56 26.88 -2.24
N THR A 656 2.43 25.93 -2.54
CA THR A 656 2.97 24.97 -1.58
C THR A 656 4.49 25.10 -1.47
N ALA A 657 5.10 24.39 -0.53
CA ALA A 657 6.55 24.29 -0.46
C ALA A 657 6.98 22.91 0.05
N ALA A 658 8.05 22.38 -0.54
CA ALA A 658 8.78 21.25 0.01
C ALA A 658 9.75 21.75 1.09
N ILE A 659 9.64 21.22 2.30
CA ILE A 659 10.47 21.61 3.44
C ILE A 659 10.88 20.34 4.21
N GLY A 660 12.15 20.20 4.57
CA GLY A 660 12.65 19.00 5.25
C GLY A 660 12.04 18.78 6.64
N GLY A 661 11.85 17.50 6.97
CA GLY A 661 11.54 17.04 8.32
C GLY A 661 12.75 17.11 9.27
N GLY A 662 12.49 16.71 10.52
CA GLY A 662 13.45 16.66 11.62
C GLY A 662 13.94 18.03 12.11
N MET A 663 14.84 18.05 13.10
CA MET A 663 15.20 19.31 13.79
C MET A 663 16.14 20.26 13.03
N TRP A 664 16.70 19.87 11.87
CA TRP A 664 17.82 20.57 11.24
C TRP A 664 17.44 21.55 10.12
N GLN A 665 16.34 21.28 9.42
CA GLN A 665 15.87 22.12 8.30
C GLN A 665 14.83 23.18 8.73
N PRO A 666 13.78 22.87 9.52
CA PRO A 666 12.73 23.83 9.87
C PRO A 666 13.23 25.15 10.47
N PRO A 667 14.26 25.20 11.36
CA PRO A 667 14.79 26.45 11.88
C PRO A 667 15.47 27.37 10.84
N ARG A 668 15.65 26.92 9.60
CA ARG A 668 16.21 27.71 8.49
C ARG A 668 15.13 28.51 7.74
N TYR A 669 13.86 28.18 7.95
CA TYR A 669 12.70 28.87 7.41
C TYR A 669 12.00 29.57 8.58
N ASN A 670 11.60 30.84 8.46
CA ASN A 670 10.68 31.40 9.45
C ASN A 670 9.27 30.84 9.16
N LEU A 671 9.02 29.62 9.64
CA LEU A 671 7.76 28.91 9.45
C LEU A 671 6.58 29.60 10.14
N LYS A 672 6.84 30.24 11.28
CA LYS A 672 5.82 30.97 12.06
C LYS A 672 5.16 32.08 11.24
N ASP A 673 5.93 32.76 10.38
CA ASP A 673 5.38 33.81 9.53
C ASP A 673 5.11 33.35 8.09
N SER A 674 5.89 32.41 7.53
CA SER A 674 5.71 31.97 6.13
C SER A 674 4.53 31.02 5.90
N HIS A 675 4.11 30.21 6.87
CA HIS A 675 3.04 29.21 6.68
C HIS A 675 1.66 29.80 6.34
N GLN A 676 1.45 31.10 6.58
CA GLN A 676 0.23 31.81 6.19
C GLN A 676 0.13 31.99 4.66
N TYR A 677 1.26 32.00 3.95
CA TYR A 677 1.36 32.20 2.50
C TYR A 677 1.41 30.88 1.70
N LEU A 678 1.39 29.74 2.38
CA LEU A 678 1.41 28.41 1.79
C LEU A 678 0.08 27.72 2.07
N ASP A 679 -0.59 27.17 1.06
CA ASP A 679 -1.82 26.38 1.24
C ASP A 679 -1.49 25.08 2.01
N TYR A 680 -0.43 24.39 1.58
CA TYR A 680 0.09 23.16 2.21
C TYR A 680 1.63 23.19 2.27
N ILE A 681 2.21 22.42 3.19
CA ILE A 681 3.65 22.19 3.29
C ILE A 681 3.93 20.70 3.10
N ASN A 682 4.67 20.39 2.05
CA ASN A 682 5.16 19.07 1.69
C ASN A 682 6.36 18.74 2.59
N MET A 683 6.10 18.12 3.75
CA MET A 683 7.11 17.84 4.77
C MET A 683 7.94 16.62 4.36
N MET A 684 9.17 16.84 3.90
CA MET A 684 10.07 15.79 3.41
C MET A 684 10.65 14.97 4.58
N THR A 685 9.87 14.00 5.06
CA THR A 685 10.25 13.05 6.12
C THR A 685 11.00 11.81 5.60
N TYR A 686 11.59 11.89 4.41
CA TYR A 686 12.46 10.86 3.83
C TYR A 686 13.92 11.29 3.80
N GLY A 687 14.83 10.34 3.53
CA GLY A 687 16.27 10.63 3.48
C GLY A 687 16.87 11.11 4.80
N MET A 688 16.12 11.08 5.91
CA MET A 688 16.51 11.48 7.28
C MET A 688 17.53 10.52 7.95
N VAL A 689 18.51 10.07 7.17
CA VAL A 689 19.56 9.13 7.59
C VAL A 689 20.88 9.84 7.84
N SER A 690 21.63 9.33 8.79
CA SER A 690 23.09 9.45 8.80
C SER A 690 23.71 8.09 8.50
N ASN A 691 25.05 8.07 8.41
CA ASN A 691 25.85 6.88 8.70
C ASN A 691 25.44 6.24 10.04
N ASN A 692 25.93 5.03 10.32
CA ASN A 692 25.62 4.21 11.50
C ASN A 692 24.28 3.42 11.45
N GLY A 693 23.80 3.03 10.26
CA GLY A 693 22.74 2.01 10.17
C GLY A 693 21.35 2.50 10.58
N TYR A 694 21.11 3.82 10.48
CA TYR A 694 19.85 4.44 10.88
C TYR A 694 18.76 4.31 9.80
N TYR A 695 17.50 4.24 10.26
CA TYR A 695 16.31 4.26 9.42
C TYR A 695 16.19 5.57 8.63
N GLN A 696 15.63 5.48 7.43
CA GLN A 696 14.90 6.61 6.87
C GLN A 696 13.41 6.49 7.19
N ASN A 697 12.70 7.61 7.11
CA ASN A 697 11.24 7.63 7.04
C ASN A 697 10.52 6.85 8.16
N ALA A 698 11.06 6.91 9.37
CA ALA A 698 10.43 6.30 10.55
C ALA A 698 9.20 7.08 10.99
N LEU A 699 8.11 6.38 11.30
CA LEU A 699 6.90 7.01 11.82
C LEU A 699 7.13 7.51 13.25
N PHE A 700 7.67 6.65 14.10
CA PHE A 700 7.98 6.92 15.50
C PHE A 700 9.48 6.82 15.79
N PRO A 701 9.99 7.51 16.83
CA PRO A 701 11.39 7.44 17.20
C PRO A 701 11.76 6.10 17.85
N SER A 702 12.84 5.48 17.37
CA SER A 702 13.41 4.25 17.95
C SER A 702 14.81 4.57 18.48
N LYS A 703 14.96 4.58 19.82
CA LYS A 703 16.17 5.06 20.52
C LYS A 703 17.31 4.04 20.55
N ASN A 704 16.97 2.75 20.43
CA ASN A 704 17.90 1.63 20.41
C ASN A 704 18.02 1.10 18.98
N TYR A 705 18.97 0.21 18.73
CA TYR A 705 19.01 -0.58 17.51
C TYR A 705 18.06 -1.76 17.66
N ASP A 706 17.11 -1.91 16.73
CA ASP A 706 16.22 -3.07 16.60
C ASP A 706 17.05 -4.34 16.36
N ASN A 707 18.05 -4.28 15.48
CA ASN A 707 19.10 -5.29 15.37
C ASN A 707 20.38 -4.83 16.06
N ALA A 708 20.48 -5.12 17.36
CA ALA A 708 21.62 -4.76 18.20
C ALA A 708 22.93 -5.44 17.80
N GLU A 709 22.90 -6.67 17.26
CA GLU A 709 24.08 -7.40 16.79
C GLU A 709 24.80 -6.66 15.65
N ASN A 710 24.02 -6.17 14.69
CA ASN A 710 24.55 -5.49 13.52
C ASN A 710 24.64 -3.97 13.69
N ASN A 711 24.17 -3.43 14.82
CA ASN A 711 24.04 -1.99 15.08
C ASN A 711 23.29 -1.29 13.92
N VAL A 712 22.11 -1.82 13.58
CA VAL A 712 21.20 -1.24 12.59
C VAL A 712 19.78 -1.15 13.12
N GLY A 713 19.00 -0.26 12.49
CA GLY A 713 17.59 -0.10 12.80
C GLY A 713 17.37 0.80 14.01
N LYS A 714 17.73 2.07 13.87
CA LYS A 714 17.58 3.12 14.89
C LYS A 714 17.22 4.43 14.21
N THR A 715 16.47 5.32 14.86
CA THR A 715 16.25 6.67 14.32
C THR A 715 17.36 7.62 14.71
N LEU A 716 17.70 8.55 13.82
CA LEU A 716 18.40 9.76 14.22
C LEU A 716 17.48 10.53 15.19
N GLY A 717 18.06 11.21 16.21
CA GLY A 717 17.25 11.91 17.21
C GLY A 717 16.52 13.12 16.61
N SER A 718 15.24 13.30 16.94
CA SER A 718 14.38 14.35 16.37
C SER A 718 14.28 14.25 14.83
N CYS A 719 14.17 13.03 14.30
CA CYS A 719 14.16 12.70 12.86
C CYS A 719 13.24 11.50 12.53
N SER A 720 12.11 11.36 13.24
CA SER A 720 10.94 10.59 12.80
C SER A 720 9.83 11.52 12.27
N ILE A 721 8.79 10.95 11.63
CA ILE A 721 7.60 11.69 11.19
C ILE A 721 6.92 12.38 12.37
N SER A 722 6.62 11.63 13.43
CA SER A 722 5.94 12.16 14.63
C SER A 722 6.74 13.27 15.34
N GLU A 723 8.06 13.12 15.45
CA GLU A 723 8.93 14.21 15.94
C GLU A 723 8.91 15.42 14.99
N SER A 724 8.88 15.20 13.67
CA SER A 724 8.82 16.28 12.67
C SER A 724 7.50 17.04 12.72
N VAL A 725 6.36 16.34 12.86
CA VAL A 725 5.03 16.94 13.05
C VAL A 725 5.02 17.80 14.32
N ALA A 726 5.57 17.30 15.43
CA ALA A 726 5.67 18.07 16.67
C ALA A 726 6.54 19.33 16.52
N ILE A 727 7.65 19.25 15.77
CA ILE A 727 8.49 20.41 15.44
C ILE A 727 7.71 21.43 14.61
N TYR A 728 6.99 21.01 13.56
CA TYR A 728 6.19 21.91 12.72
C TYR A 728 5.04 22.55 13.51
N SER A 729 4.37 21.79 14.36
CA SER A 729 3.34 22.29 15.29
C SER A 729 3.89 23.37 16.22
N SER A 730 5.16 23.29 16.65
CA SER A 730 5.76 24.31 17.53
C SER A 730 5.88 25.70 16.88
N TYR A 731 5.80 25.79 15.55
CA TYR A 731 5.72 27.03 14.80
C TYR A 731 4.27 27.55 14.62
N ASN A 732 3.27 26.88 15.20
CA ASN A 732 1.83 27.13 15.03
C ASN A 732 1.27 26.80 13.63
N ILE A 733 1.91 25.87 12.92
CA ILE A 733 1.37 25.35 11.66
C ILE A 733 0.14 24.48 11.98
N PRO A 734 -1.04 24.74 11.38
CA PRO A 734 -2.20 23.86 11.51
C PRO A 734 -1.90 22.46 10.96
N TYR A 735 -2.31 21.41 11.66
CA TYR A 735 -2.06 20.02 11.27
C TYR A 735 -2.58 19.71 9.86
N SER A 736 -3.75 20.26 9.50
CA SER A 736 -4.36 20.17 8.17
C SER A 736 -3.54 20.78 7.03
N LYS A 737 -2.48 21.56 7.31
CA LYS A 737 -1.51 22.06 6.31
C LYS A 737 -0.28 21.17 6.15
N ILE A 738 -0.04 20.21 7.04
CA ILE A 738 1.15 19.36 7.05
C ILE A 738 0.88 18.11 6.21
N ILE A 739 1.59 17.96 5.08
CA ILE A 739 1.55 16.75 4.25
C ILE A 739 2.81 15.93 4.55
N VAL A 740 2.65 14.71 5.07
CA VAL A 740 3.75 13.82 5.46
C VAL A 740 4.40 13.17 4.24
N GLY A 741 5.73 13.15 4.17
CA GLY A 741 6.48 12.58 3.04
C GLY A 741 6.85 11.09 3.22
N ALA A 742 6.42 10.25 2.29
CA ALA A 742 6.84 8.85 2.08
C ALA A 742 7.93 8.72 0.99
N ALA A 743 8.73 7.64 1.02
CA ALA A 743 9.79 7.39 0.04
C ALA A 743 9.54 6.11 -0.76
N PHE A 744 9.32 6.22 -2.06
CA PHE A 744 9.21 5.07 -2.97
C PHE A 744 10.61 4.54 -3.38
N TYR A 745 11.59 4.67 -2.49
CA TYR A 745 12.98 4.26 -2.63
C TYR A 745 13.55 3.93 -1.24
N GLY A 746 14.57 3.07 -1.18
CA GLY A 746 15.28 2.71 0.05
C GLY A 746 16.55 3.55 0.26
N MET A 747 17.05 3.60 1.49
CA MET A 747 18.39 4.07 1.84
C MET A 747 19.28 2.87 2.16
N LYS A 748 20.18 2.53 1.24
CA LYS A 748 21.19 1.49 1.43
C LYS A 748 22.43 2.04 2.14
N GLN A 749 22.86 1.38 3.20
CA GLN A 749 24.14 1.55 3.86
C GLN A 749 24.97 0.26 3.75
N THR A 750 26.29 0.37 3.75
CA THR A 750 27.20 -0.78 3.76
C THR A 750 28.31 -0.63 4.82
N ARG A 751 28.90 -1.76 5.21
CA ARG A 751 30.09 -1.83 6.05
C ARG A 751 30.96 -3.03 5.66
N THR A 752 32.22 -3.04 6.10
CA THR A 752 33.16 -4.13 5.86
C THR A 752 33.64 -4.75 7.17
N TYR A 753 33.99 -6.03 7.13
CA TYR A 753 34.66 -6.73 8.22
C TYR A 753 36.17 -6.74 7.98
N ASP A 754 36.93 -6.29 8.97
CA ASP A 754 38.38 -6.43 9.03
C ASP A 754 38.72 -7.73 9.76
N SER A 755 39.17 -8.73 9.00
CA SER A 755 39.54 -10.05 9.53
C SER A 755 40.86 -10.07 10.31
N PHE A 756 41.72 -9.05 10.15
CA PHE A 756 42.94 -8.93 10.94
C PHE A 756 42.60 -8.38 12.34
N ASN A 757 41.85 -7.27 12.38
CA ASN A 757 41.44 -6.63 13.63
C ASN A 757 40.18 -7.25 14.29
N HIS A 758 39.56 -8.24 13.65
CA HIS A 758 38.31 -8.88 14.09
C HIS A 758 37.19 -7.87 14.39
N SER A 759 37.07 -6.85 13.53
CA SER A 759 36.23 -5.67 13.79
C SER A 759 35.44 -5.23 12.57
N TRP A 760 34.28 -4.62 12.82
CA TRP A 760 33.42 -4.05 11.77
C TRP A 760 33.74 -2.57 11.57
N SER A 761 33.73 -2.12 10.31
CA SER A 761 33.67 -0.69 10.01
C SER A 761 32.32 -0.11 10.47
N GLY A 762 32.27 1.21 10.66
CA GLY A 762 30.99 1.92 10.74
C GLY A 762 30.19 1.75 9.45
N TRP A 763 28.86 1.82 9.56
CA TRP A 763 27.95 1.84 8.42
C TRP A 763 28.04 3.17 7.68
N VAL A 764 28.19 3.11 6.35
CA VAL A 764 28.29 4.29 5.48
C VAL A 764 27.18 4.25 4.43
N LYS A 765 26.55 5.40 4.16
CA LYS A 765 25.55 5.53 3.08
C LYS A 765 26.15 5.13 1.72
N ALA A 766 25.48 4.24 1.00
CA ALA A 766 25.96 3.67 -0.26
C ALA A 766 25.09 4.04 -1.47
N SER A 767 23.78 3.79 -1.43
CA SER A 767 22.90 4.07 -2.58
C SER A 767 21.42 4.23 -2.22
N SER A 768 20.61 4.62 -3.20
CA SER A 768 19.17 4.87 -3.07
C SER A 768 18.35 3.92 -3.97
N PRO A 769 18.27 2.61 -3.68
CA PRO A 769 17.55 1.67 -4.55
C PRO A 769 16.07 2.04 -4.68
N HIS A 770 15.57 2.21 -5.91
CA HIS A 770 14.15 2.41 -6.18
C HIS A 770 13.32 1.22 -5.66
N TYR A 771 12.06 1.43 -5.26
CA TYR A 771 11.25 0.37 -4.68
C TYR A 771 11.06 -0.84 -5.61
N HIS A 772 10.86 -0.64 -6.91
CA HIS A 772 10.82 -1.76 -7.87
C HIS A 772 12.14 -2.57 -7.93
N THR A 773 13.28 -1.95 -7.60
CA THR A 773 14.58 -2.64 -7.44
C THR A 773 14.65 -3.39 -6.11
N ILE A 774 14.07 -2.84 -5.04
CA ILE A 774 13.96 -3.53 -3.73
C ILE A 774 13.16 -4.83 -3.88
N VAL A 775 11.97 -4.75 -4.47
CA VAL A 775 11.09 -5.90 -4.70
C VAL A 775 11.77 -6.97 -5.56
N SER A 776 12.39 -6.58 -6.68
CA SER A 776 12.98 -7.53 -7.64
C SER A 776 14.32 -8.12 -7.22
N SER A 777 15.17 -7.38 -6.50
CA SER A 777 16.56 -7.77 -6.22
C SER A 777 16.84 -8.23 -4.79
N TYR A 778 16.00 -7.83 -3.83
CA TYR A 778 16.27 -8.01 -2.40
C TYR A 778 15.18 -8.79 -1.65
N LEU A 779 13.89 -8.48 -1.81
CA LEU A 779 12.82 -9.13 -1.02
C LEU A 779 12.73 -10.65 -1.25
N ASN A 780 13.00 -11.11 -2.48
CA ASN A 780 12.97 -12.53 -2.85
C ASN A 780 14.36 -13.19 -2.86
N ASN A 781 15.37 -12.56 -2.25
CA ASN A 781 16.76 -13.02 -2.30
C ASN A 781 17.19 -13.60 -0.95
N SER A 782 17.44 -14.90 -0.90
CA SER A 782 17.80 -15.64 0.32
C SER A 782 19.10 -15.20 1.00
N SER A 783 19.92 -14.37 0.35
CA SER A 783 21.09 -13.72 0.96
C SER A 783 20.72 -12.59 1.93
N TYR A 784 19.46 -12.20 1.99
CA TYR A 784 18.95 -11.10 2.81
C TYR A 784 17.78 -11.55 3.70
N GLN A 785 17.66 -10.90 4.85
CA GLN A 785 16.51 -10.99 5.74
C GLN A 785 15.72 -9.68 5.69
N VAL A 786 14.40 -9.80 5.63
CA VAL A 786 13.47 -8.68 5.73
C VAL A 786 12.93 -8.65 7.16
N HIS A 787 12.94 -7.46 7.76
CA HIS A 787 12.53 -7.18 9.13
C HIS A 787 11.56 -6.00 9.14
N PHE A 788 10.81 -5.84 10.22
CA PHE A 788 9.96 -4.68 10.48
C PHE A 788 10.11 -4.28 11.96
N ASP A 789 10.60 -3.06 12.22
CA ASP A 789 10.59 -2.49 13.57
C ASP A 789 9.17 -2.00 13.86
N ASP A 790 8.47 -2.74 14.72
CA ASP A 790 7.09 -2.45 15.10
C ASP A 790 6.95 -1.21 16.01
N VAL A 791 8.05 -0.75 16.62
CA VAL A 791 8.08 0.53 17.36
C VAL A 791 8.20 1.69 16.37
N ALA A 792 9.18 1.65 15.45
CA ALA A 792 9.39 2.70 14.45
C ALA A 792 8.34 2.72 13.32
N LYS A 793 7.67 1.58 13.10
CA LYS A 793 6.85 1.22 11.92
C LYS A 793 7.62 1.34 10.60
N VAL A 794 8.79 0.69 10.53
CA VAL A 794 9.70 0.74 9.37
C VAL A 794 10.18 -0.65 8.96
N PRO A 795 10.02 -1.04 7.68
CA PRO A 795 10.67 -2.22 7.15
C PRO A 795 12.15 -1.93 6.85
N TYR A 796 12.98 -2.94 7.06
CA TYR A 796 14.36 -2.92 6.60
C TYR A 796 14.83 -4.29 6.12
N ILE A 797 15.89 -4.26 5.32
CA ILE A 797 16.55 -5.44 4.79
C ILE A 797 17.97 -5.46 5.34
N LEU A 798 18.41 -6.59 5.86
CA LEU A 798 19.78 -6.84 6.31
C LEU A 798 20.34 -8.03 5.55
N LYS A 799 21.54 -7.91 4.98
CA LYS A 799 22.21 -9.05 4.33
C LYS A 799 22.74 -10.01 5.40
N ASN A 800 22.64 -11.32 5.15
CA ASN A 800 22.99 -12.37 6.12
C ASN A 800 24.44 -12.32 6.63
N ASP A 801 25.36 -11.76 5.83
CA ASP A 801 26.75 -11.56 6.21
C ASP A 801 26.99 -10.25 6.98
N GLY A 802 25.95 -9.49 7.29
CA GLY A 802 26.03 -8.22 8.02
C GLY A 802 26.66 -7.06 7.22
N THR A 803 26.90 -7.18 5.91
CA THR A 803 27.60 -6.15 5.11
C THR A 803 26.71 -5.07 4.50
N GLU A 804 25.41 -5.30 4.37
CA GLU A 804 24.46 -4.36 3.76
C GLU A 804 23.16 -4.21 4.57
N PHE A 805 22.67 -2.98 4.67
CA PHE A 805 21.42 -2.61 5.33
C PHE A 805 20.60 -1.67 4.43
N ILE A 806 19.30 -1.87 4.29
CA ILE A 806 18.41 -1.03 3.49
C ILE A 806 17.13 -0.73 4.27
N SER A 807 16.89 0.53 4.63
CA SER A 807 15.61 1.00 5.20
C SER A 807 14.74 1.59 4.09
N PHE A 808 13.45 1.29 4.05
CA PHE A 808 12.54 1.65 2.95
C PHE A 808 11.08 1.77 3.45
N ASP A 809 10.14 2.04 2.55
CA ASP A 809 8.70 1.95 2.81
C ASP A 809 8.09 0.74 2.08
N ASN A 810 7.23 -0.01 2.76
CA ASN A 810 6.37 -1.08 2.23
C ASN A 810 4.88 -0.78 2.53
N HIS A 811 3.97 -1.63 2.03
CA HIS A 811 2.54 -1.57 2.34
C HIS A 811 2.24 -1.32 3.83
N GLU A 812 2.77 -2.15 4.73
CA GLU A 812 2.52 -2.06 6.19
C GLU A 812 2.92 -0.69 6.77
N SER A 813 4.09 -0.16 6.41
CA SER A 813 4.53 1.17 6.85
C SER A 813 3.69 2.30 6.23
N ILE A 814 3.21 2.16 4.99
CA ILE A 814 2.34 3.16 4.36
C ILE A 814 0.98 3.18 5.07
N ILE A 815 0.37 2.02 5.32
CA ILE A 815 -0.88 1.91 6.09
C ILE A 815 -0.71 2.50 7.51
N ALA A 816 0.38 2.17 8.21
CA ALA A 816 0.65 2.73 9.54
C ALA A 816 0.77 4.27 9.53
N LYS A 817 1.43 4.83 8.50
CA LYS A 817 1.55 6.29 8.32
C LYS A 817 0.22 6.94 7.95
N SER A 818 -0.57 6.32 7.07
CA SER A 818 -1.90 6.82 6.71
C SER A 818 -2.84 6.84 7.91
N ASN A 819 -2.85 5.78 8.73
CA ASN A 819 -3.62 5.73 9.97
C ASN A 819 -3.22 6.83 10.97
N TYR A 820 -1.91 7.10 11.10
CA TYR A 820 -1.43 8.23 11.90
C TYR A 820 -1.87 9.59 11.33
N ILE A 821 -1.79 9.77 10.01
CA ILE A 821 -2.22 11.00 9.31
C ILE A 821 -3.71 11.29 9.52
N LEU A 822 -4.56 10.28 9.37
CA LEU A 822 -6.00 10.39 9.60
C LEU A 822 -6.33 10.61 11.08
N GLY A 823 -5.69 9.86 11.99
CA GLY A 823 -5.90 9.98 13.44
C GLY A 823 -5.51 11.35 14.01
N GLU A 824 -4.37 11.89 13.59
CA GLU A 824 -3.91 13.24 13.97
C GLU A 824 -4.59 14.36 13.16
N LYS A 825 -5.42 14.03 12.15
CA LYS A 825 -6.05 15.00 11.23
C LYS A 825 -5.03 15.88 10.48
N LEU A 826 -3.91 15.28 10.09
CA LEU A 826 -2.89 15.89 9.25
C LEU A 826 -3.42 16.11 7.82
N GLY A 827 -2.83 17.05 7.10
CA GLY A 827 -3.28 17.42 5.75
C GLY A 827 -3.30 16.24 4.77
N GLY A 828 -2.32 15.33 4.84
CA GLY A 828 -2.29 14.14 3.99
C GLY A 828 -0.93 13.46 3.91
N MET A 829 -0.76 12.60 2.90
CA MET A 829 0.51 11.98 2.53
C MET A 829 0.94 12.38 1.12
N MET A 830 2.23 12.70 0.98
CA MET A 830 2.94 12.96 -0.26
C MET A 830 4.04 11.90 -0.42
N PHE A 831 4.42 11.52 -1.63
CA PHE A 831 5.57 10.64 -1.85
C PHE A 831 6.55 11.14 -2.90
N TRP A 832 7.83 10.79 -2.72
CA TRP A 832 8.89 10.94 -3.70
C TRP A 832 9.38 9.56 -4.17
N GLU A 833 9.30 9.19 -5.45
CA GLU A 833 8.56 9.82 -6.55
C GLU A 833 7.97 8.74 -7.47
N SER A 834 6.97 9.07 -8.28
CA SER A 834 6.17 8.10 -9.04
C SER A 834 7.00 7.15 -9.91
N GLY A 835 8.09 7.63 -10.50
CA GLY A 835 9.00 6.81 -11.30
C GLY A 835 9.87 5.81 -10.51
N THR A 836 9.88 5.82 -9.18
CA THR A 836 10.64 4.86 -8.35
C THR A 836 9.82 3.65 -7.87
N ASP A 837 8.51 3.62 -8.10
CA ASP A 837 7.70 2.39 -8.00
C ASP A 837 7.03 2.04 -9.35
N LYS A 838 7.45 0.93 -9.95
CA LYS A 838 6.84 0.34 -11.16
C LYS A 838 5.89 -0.82 -10.85
N THR A 839 5.75 -1.19 -9.58
CA THR A 839 4.85 -2.25 -9.12
C THR A 839 3.44 -1.73 -8.86
N ASN A 840 3.27 -0.40 -8.79
CA ASN A 840 2.07 0.31 -8.36
C ASN A 840 1.63 0.01 -6.90
N SER A 841 2.33 -0.87 -6.17
CA SER A 841 1.88 -1.36 -4.87
C SER A 841 1.93 -0.31 -3.76
N LEU A 842 2.88 0.63 -3.79
CA LEU A 842 2.95 1.67 -2.75
C LEU A 842 1.89 2.76 -2.93
N ILE A 843 1.55 3.13 -4.18
CA ILE A 843 0.44 4.07 -4.42
C ILE A 843 -0.92 3.43 -4.13
N MET A 844 -1.12 2.14 -4.44
CA MET A 844 -2.32 1.41 -4.01
C MET A 844 -2.43 1.36 -2.48
N SER A 845 -1.32 1.08 -1.77
CA SER A 845 -1.29 1.10 -0.29
C SER A 845 -1.59 2.49 0.29
N LEU A 846 -1.16 3.56 -0.37
CA LEU A 846 -1.48 4.94 0.00
C LEU A 846 -2.97 5.23 -0.22
N GLY A 847 -3.52 4.78 -1.35
CA GLY A 847 -4.94 4.91 -1.66
C GLY A 847 -5.82 4.17 -0.65
N GLU A 848 -5.47 2.93 -0.31
CA GLU A 848 -6.15 2.12 0.71
C GLU A 848 -6.09 2.81 2.08
N GLY A 849 -4.88 3.13 2.56
CA GLY A 849 -4.70 3.72 3.89
C GLY A 849 -5.33 5.11 4.06
N LEU A 850 -5.49 5.89 2.98
CA LEU A 850 -6.16 7.19 3.00
C LEU A 850 -7.64 7.14 2.58
N GLY A 851 -8.22 5.94 2.36
CA GLY A 851 -9.63 5.78 2.00
C GLY A 851 -10.01 6.32 0.61
N LYS A 852 -9.06 6.33 -0.34
CA LYS A 852 -9.26 6.74 -1.75
C LYS A 852 -9.81 5.61 -2.62
N ILE A 853 -9.59 4.35 -2.21
CA ILE A 853 -10.14 3.13 -2.81
C ILE A 853 -10.85 2.31 -1.73
N LYS A 854 -11.81 1.47 -2.15
CA LYS A 854 -12.64 0.63 -1.28
C LYS A 854 -12.14 -0.81 -1.22
#